data_AF-A0AAJ1N1T5-F1
#
_entry.id   AF-A0AAJ1N1T5-F1
#
_cell.length_a   1.000
_cell.length_b   1.000
_cell.length_c   1.000
_cell.angle_alpha   90.00
_cell.angle_beta   90.00
_cell.angle_gamma   90.00
#
_symmetry.space_group_name_H-M   'P 1'
#
loop_
_entity.id
_entity.type
_entity.pdbx_description
1 polymer ?
#
loop_
_entity_poly.entity_id
_entity_poly.type
_entity_poly.pdbx_seq_one_letter_code
_entity_poly.pdbx_strand_id
1 'polypeptide(L)'
;MMTLNFIHTPVLQITRPCRLGLLVALAISFGGHASDITFNMDMLDVNDRNNIDLSQFARPGYLMPGEYSFTVFLNKQSMPEETVFYYAPEGESNESLPCLTPALVEKFGIKPELMSTLKWWHEGQCLSLESLPGTEVKADLATSAMYISLPQAYLEYTAENWDPPARWEEGLPGALFDYNLNAQVGQQTRSGQQTNYSTSGNGVAGVNLGAWRVRADWQMRIDKQQGQSTTTSLDWTRYYVYRAIKSLGAKLTLGEDYLTSDIFDSFRFTGLSLITDTNMLPPNLRGYAPEITGVAKSNATVIVSQQGRIIYQTQVAAGPFRIQDLNDALAGQIDVEVKEQDGSTQNFTVNTASVPYLTRPGQLRYKLAAGRPTNWRHHVSGDTFASGEFSWGVNNGWSLYGGGIGAENYASAAIGIGRDLMVFGALSFDVTHARAHLTNLSGIDDKMYRGSSYRLSYSKRFDTYNSQVTFAGYRFSEQGFMSMSEYLDAQETGARQYNSKEMYTISYNQQFSELGLSAFINYYHQTYWDQPDNDRYSISLARYFDIGKWKNLSLNLTAYRNRYRESNDDGVYASLTVPWGEKSSVSYNSSWDKNDNSQRVSYYSTIDERNNYQLSTGWARSGALVSGYYTHQGDLAQLNANATYQQDRYRSAGFSLQGGFTATEKGAVLHRGSQIGGTRIFVDTDGVPNIPLRGYGSIVRTNRFGQAVISDVNSYYRNQISVDLNALPDEAQVSQSIKQGTLTEGAIGYRQFDVVAGNSAMALLRLSDNSTPPFGAIVLNGRGQQVGMVGDDGNTYLTGLNAKDTLQVRWDDQVQCEITLPNTLPEDDYLQASWLLPCHKPGAKAASPATIKTQSASRALEAMPKTAELVVPVVERTAPKELSRWLQK
;
A
#
# COMPACT_ATOMS: atom_id res chain seq x y z
N MET A 1 41.42 2.23 -61.74
CA MET A 1 41.93 1.36 -62.81
C MET A 1 41.47 -0.06 -62.49
N MET A 2 40.95 -0.77 -63.50
CA MET A 2 40.39 -2.14 -63.50
C MET A 2 38.96 -2.35 -62.99
N THR A 3 38.08 -2.28 -63.98
CA THR A 3 36.74 -2.85 -64.17
C THR A 3 36.75 -4.38 -64.26
N LEU A 4 35.65 -5.04 -63.86
CA LEU A 4 35.30 -6.39 -64.35
C LEU A 4 33.79 -6.52 -64.55
N ASN A 5 33.44 -6.93 -65.78
CA ASN A 5 32.11 -7.11 -66.33
C ASN A 5 31.59 -8.53 -66.12
N PHE A 6 30.26 -8.64 -66.16
CA PHE A 6 29.42 -9.83 -66.33
C PHE A 6 29.75 -10.65 -67.59
N ILE A 7 29.39 -11.95 -67.60
CA ILE A 7 28.64 -12.65 -68.67
C ILE A 7 28.12 -14.03 -68.18
N HIS A 8 26.96 -14.36 -68.75
CA HIS A 8 25.99 -15.46 -68.59
C HIS A 8 26.45 -16.93 -68.63
N THR A 9 25.62 -17.79 -67.99
CA THR A 9 25.29 -19.16 -68.43
C THR A 9 23.77 -19.34 -68.58
N PRO A 10 23.30 -20.19 -69.52
CA PRO A 10 21.91 -20.23 -69.98
C PRO A 10 21.04 -21.33 -69.33
N VAL A 11 19.73 -21.11 -69.50
CA VAL A 11 18.57 -21.94 -69.11
C VAL A 11 18.49 -23.23 -69.93
N LEU A 12 18.12 -24.34 -69.29
CA LEU A 12 17.49 -25.49 -69.93
C LEU A 12 16.09 -25.71 -69.34
N GLN A 13 15.08 -25.60 -70.21
CA GLN A 13 13.66 -25.75 -69.92
C GLN A 13 13.31 -27.21 -69.61
N ILE A 14 12.58 -27.46 -68.51
CA ILE A 14 11.69 -28.61 -68.40
C ILE A 14 10.27 -28.09 -68.26
N THR A 15 9.50 -28.32 -69.31
CA THR A 15 8.08 -27.99 -69.45
C THR A 15 7.21 -28.83 -68.52
N ARG A 16 6.23 -28.16 -67.89
CA ARG A 16 4.98 -28.62 -67.22
C ARG A 16 4.93 -28.53 -65.68
N PRO A 17 4.80 -27.31 -65.10
CA PRO A 17 4.45 -27.11 -63.69
C PRO A 17 2.96 -27.35 -63.37
N CYS A 18 2.09 -27.47 -64.39
CA CYS A 18 0.63 -27.49 -64.19
C CYS A 18 0.10 -28.80 -63.56
N ARG A 19 0.80 -29.94 -63.70
CA ARG A 19 0.37 -31.21 -63.09
C ARG A 19 0.84 -31.40 -61.65
N LEU A 20 1.96 -30.78 -61.27
CA LEU A 20 2.42 -30.79 -59.88
C LEU A 20 1.57 -29.85 -59.01
N GLY A 21 1.20 -28.68 -59.56
CA GLY A 21 0.30 -27.73 -58.87
C GLY A 21 -1.09 -28.30 -58.61
N LEU A 22 -1.64 -29.11 -59.54
CA LEU A 22 -2.96 -29.73 -59.35
C LEU A 22 -2.93 -30.88 -58.33
N LEU A 23 -1.82 -31.63 -58.25
CA LEU A 23 -1.65 -32.70 -57.25
C LEU A 23 -1.35 -32.15 -55.85
N VAL A 24 -0.64 -31.02 -55.74
CA VAL A 24 -0.44 -30.32 -54.47
C VAL A 24 -1.74 -29.63 -54.02
N ALA A 25 -2.52 -29.07 -54.94
CA ALA A 25 -3.84 -28.50 -54.62
C ALA A 25 -4.86 -29.57 -54.20
N LEU A 26 -4.82 -30.79 -54.77
CA LEU A 26 -5.66 -31.92 -54.33
C LEU A 26 -5.20 -32.52 -52.99
N ALA A 27 -3.89 -32.49 -52.69
CA ALA A 27 -3.36 -32.96 -51.41
C ALA A 27 -3.69 -31.99 -50.25
N ILE A 28 -3.88 -30.70 -50.53
CA ILE A 28 -4.26 -29.68 -49.53
C ILE A 28 -5.79 -29.63 -49.31
N SER A 29 -6.60 -30.25 -50.18
CA SER A 29 -8.06 -30.30 -50.04
C SER A 29 -8.60 -31.52 -49.29
N PHE A 30 -7.73 -32.41 -48.81
CA PHE A 30 -8.08 -33.27 -47.67
C PHE A 30 -7.89 -32.44 -46.40
N GLY A 31 -8.96 -31.75 -46.01
CA GLY A 31 -9.11 -31.31 -44.63
C GLY A 31 -9.02 -32.55 -43.74
N GLY A 32 -7.85 -32.76 -43.16
CA GLY A 32 -7.74 -33.64 -42.02
C GLY A 32 -8.64 -33.08 -40.94
N HIS A 33 -9.78 -33.71 -40.70
CA HIS A 33 -10.41 -33.60 -39.40
C HIS A 33 -9.34 -33.99 -38.39
N ALA A 34 -8.92 -33.03 -37.56
CA ALA A 34 -8.13 -33.37 -36.40
C ALA A 34 -8.96 -34.38 -35.60
N SER A 35 -8.50 -35.64 -35.57
CA SER A 35 -9.06 -36.65 -34.68
C SER A 35 -8.91 -36.12 -33.26
N ASP A 36 -9.97 -36.24 -32.46
CA ASP A 36 -9.94 -35.93 -31.03
C ASP A 36 -8.67 -36.51 -30.37
N ILE A 37 -8.01 -35.76 -29.49
CA ILE A 37 -6.79 -36.21 -28.82
C ILE A 37 -7.18 -37.37 -27.90
N THR A 38 -6.83 -38.59 -28.30
CA THR A 38 -7.13 -39.78 -27.50
C THR A 38 -5.98 -40.03 -26.53
N PHE A 39 -6.26 -39.95 -25.23
CA PHE A 39 -5.29 -40.32 -24.20
C PHE A 39 -5.09 -41.82 -24.20
N ASN A 40 -3.83 -42.27 -24.14
CA ASN A 40 -3.54 -43.69 -24.04
C ASN A 40 -3.82 -44.18 -22.62
N MET A 41 -4.98 -44.80 -22.42
CA MET A 41 -5.38 -45.39 -21.15
C MET A 41 -4.48 -46.57 -20.73
N ASP A 42 -3.71 -47.17 -21.64
CA ASP A 42 -2.77 -48.25 -21.32
C ASP A 42 -1.51 -47.75 -20.57
N MET A 43 -1.23 -46.44 -20.58
CA MET A 43 -0.10 -45.85 -19.84
C MET A 43 -0.46 -45.34 -18.43
N LEU A 44 -1.74 -45.41 -18.03
CA LEU A 44 -2.20 -45.09 -16.67
C LEU A 44 -2.16 -46.35 -15.80
N ASP A 45 -1.28 -46.36 -14.79
CA ASP A 45 -1.12 -47.48 -13.85
C ASP A 45 -2.19 -47.45 -12.76
N VAL A 46 -3.45 -47.57 -13.16
CA VAL A 46 -4.62 -47.55 -12.27
C VAL A 46 -5.34 -48.90 -12.34
N ASN A 47 -5.69 -49.48 -11.18
CA ASN A 47 -6.33 -50.79 -11.07
C ASN A 47 -7.80 -50.81 -11.60
N ASP A 48 -8.45 -49.65 -11.75
CA ASP A 48 -9.86 -49.52 -12.15
C ASP A 48 -10.01 -48.79 -13.51
N ARG A 49 -9.61 -49.48 -14.58
CA ARG A 49 -9.52 -48.91 -15.93
C ARG A 49 -10.85 -48.74 -16.67
N ASN A 50 -11.91 -49.42 -16.22
CA ASN A 50 -13.19 -49.47 -16.93
C ASN A 50 -14.14 -48.31 -16.58
N ASN A 51 -13.77 -47.49 -15.59
CA ASN A 51 -14.63 -46.42 -15.05
C ASN A 51 -14.01 -45.02 -15.23
N ILE A 52 -13.05 -44.87 -16.16
CA ILE A 52 -12.31 -43.62 -16.39
C ILE A 52 -12.78 -42.99 -17.72
N ASP A 53 -13.46 -41.85 -17.64
CA ASP A 53 -13.82 -41.02 -18.81
C ASP A 53 -12.89 -39.81 -18.96
N LEU A 54 -11.99 -39.87 -19.94
CA LEU A 54 -11.05 -38.80 -20.30
C LEU A 54 -11.48 -37.99 -21.53
N SER A 55 -12.68 -38.23 -22.08
CA SER A 55 -13.17 -37.54 -23.28
C SER A 55 -13.24 -36.02 -23.08
N GLN A 56 -13.53 -35.59 -21.85
CA GLN A 56 -13.52 -34.19 -21.42
C GLN A 56 -12.13 -33.51 -21.47
N PHE A 57 -11.03 -34.27 -21.40
CA PHE A 57 -9.66 -33.74 -21.48
C PHE A 57 -9.08 -33.82 -22.90
N ALA A 58 -9.75 -34.53 -23.81
CA ALA A 58 -9.31 -34.80 -25.19
C ALA A 58 -9.22 -33.55 -26.08
N ARG A 59 -9.64 -32.38 -25.58
CA ARG A 59 -9.73 -31.14 -26.34
C ARG A 59 -9.05 -29.99 -25.62
N PRO A 60 -8.11 -29.29 -26.28
CA PRO A 60 -7.50 -28.11 -25.70
C PRO A 60 -8.55 -27.02 -25.44
N GLY A 61 -8.68 -26.57 -24.19
CA GLY A 61 -9.52 -25.42 -23.82
C GLY A 61 -11.02 -25.69 -23.71
N TYR A 62 -11.49 -26.92 -23.92
CA TYR A 62 -12.88 -27.29 -23.67
C TYR A 62 -13.16 -27.39 -22.17
N LEU A 63 -14.20 -26.70 -21.71
CA LEU A 63 -14.74 -26.80 -20.37
C LEU A 63 -16.20 -27.20 -20.44
N MET A 64 -16.67 -28.09 -19.57
CA MET A 64 -18.10 -28.42 -19.57
C MET A 64 -18.92 -27.17 -19.25
N PRO A 65 -20.02 -26.89 -19.98
CA PRO A 65 -20.89 -25.77 -19.67
C PRO A 65 -21.33 -25.80 -18.21
N GLY A 66 -21.13 -24.69 -17.51
CA GLY A 66 -21.25 -24.66 -16.06
C GLY A 66 -20.63 -23.42 -15.45
N GLU A 67 -20.66 -23.39 -14.12
CA GLU A 67 -20.15 -22.30 -13.31
C GLU A 67 -18.78 -22.67 -12.75
N TYR A 68 -17.79 -21.79 -12.95
CA TYR A 68 -16.43 -21.98 -12.44
C TYR A 68 -15.95 -20.70 -11.76
N SER A 69 -15.26 -20.85 -10.64
CA SER A 69 -14.55 -19.73 -10.00
C SER A 69 -13.11 -19.67 -10.50
N PHE A 70 -12.72 -18.53 -11.06
CA PHE A 70 -11.38 -18.33 -11.59
C PHE A 70 -10.74 -17.07 -10.98
N THR A 71 -9.46 -17.17 -10.64
CA THR A 71 -8.61 -15.98 -10.53
C THR A 71 -8.35 -15.46 -11.94
N VAL A 72 -8.87 -14.28 -12.27
CA VAL A 72 -8.75 -13.73 -13.62
C VAL A 72 -7.45 -12.95 -13.76
N PHE A 73 -6.63 -13.31 -14.74
CA PHE A 73 -5.41 -12.62 -15.12
C PHE A 73 -5.64 -11.84 -16.41
N LEU A 74 -5.72 -10.52 -16.32
CA LEU A 74 -5.72 -9.66 -17.49
C LEU A 74 -4.27 -9.34 -17.89
N ASN A 75 -3.83 -9.89 -19.02
CA ASN A 75 -2.44 -9.90 -19.46
C ASN A 75 -1.53 -10.54 -18.39
N LYS A 76 -0.83 -9.72 -17.59
CA LYS A 76 0.02 -10.16 -16.47
C LYS A 76 -0.55 -9.74 -15.10
N GLN A 77 -1.71 -9.09 -15.07
CA GLN A 77 -2.30 -8.51 -13.87
C GLN A 77 -3.37 -9.44 -13.31
N SER A 78 -3.16 -9.91 -12.08
CA SER A 78 -4.18 -10.66 -11.34
C SER A 78 -5.30 -9.73 -10.88
N MET A 79 -6.54 -10.15 -11.07
CA MET A 79 -7.75 -9.53 -10.54
C MET A 79 -8.33 -10.44 -9.43
N PRO A 80 -9.27 -9.93 -8.62
CA PRO A 80 -10.02 -10.76 -7.69
C PRO A 80 -10.64 -11.97 -8.38
N GLU A 81 -10.93 -12.99 -7.58
CA GLU A 81 -11.61 -14.20 -8.04
C GLU A 81 -13.03 -13.87 -8.50
N GLU A 82 -13.39 -14.33 -9.69
CA GLU A 82 -14.69 -14.07 -10.30
C GLU A 82 -15.31 -15.39 -10.75
N THR A 83 -16.62 -15.49 -10.55
CA THR A 83 -17.43 -16.57 -11.11
C THR A 83 -17.63 -16.32 -12.60
N VAL A 84 -17.23 -17.28 -13.45
CA VAL A 84 -17.41 -17.23 -14.90
C VAL A 84 -18.22 -18.42 -15.37
N PHE A 85 -19.29 -18.13 -16.11
CA PHE A 85 -20.13 -19.14 -16.75
C PHE A 85 -19.54 -19.54 -18.09
N TYR A 86 -19.53 -20.84 -18.39
CA TYR A 86 -19.23 -21.37 -19.71
C TYR A 86 -20.51 -21.80 -20.40
N TYR A 87 -20.73 -21.31 -21.62
CA TYR A 87 -21.88 -21.68 -22.45
C TYR A 87 -21.44 -22.32 -23.76
N ALA A 88 -22.26 -23.23 -24.27
CA ALA A 88 -22.10 -23.73 -25.63
C ALA A 88 -22.65 -22.69 -26.63
N PRO A 89 -21.88 -22.25 -27.63
CA PRO A 89 -22.36 -21.34 -28.65
C PRO A 89 -23.49 -21.99 -29.50
N GLU A 90 -24.40 -21.16 -30.01
CA GLU A 90 -25.55 -21.64 -30.80
C GLU A 90 -25.09 -22.36 -32.07
N GLY A 91 -25.46 -23.65 -32.20
CA GLY A 91 -25.15 -24.48 -33.37
C GLY A 91 -23.88 -25.33 -33.25
N GLU A 92 -23.09 -25.15 -32.19
CA GLU A 92 -21.84 -25.91 -31.96
C GLU A 92 -21.80 -26.47 -30.53
N SER A 93 -22.40 -27.65 -30.32
CA SER A 93 -22.43 -28.32 -29.01
C SER A 93 -21.06 -28.82 -28.51
N ASN A 94 -20.03 -28.69 -29.35
CA ASN A 94 -18.69 -29.26 -29.11
C ASN A 94 -17.67 -28.21 -28.64
N GLU A 95 -18.06 -26.94 -28.57
CA GLU A 95 -17.25 -25.84 -28.03
C GLU A 95 -17.92 -25.24 -26.79
N SER A 96 -17.13 -24.60 -25.94
CA SER A 96 -17.64 -23.80 -24.82
C SER A 96 -16.85 -22.51 -24.69
N LEU A 97 -17.58 -21.40 -24.55
CA LEU A 97 -16.99 -20.08 -24.46
C LEU A 97 -17.24 -19.47 -23.07
N PRO A 98 -16.25 -18.76 -22.51
CA PRO A 98 -16.44 -18.02 -21.28
C PRO A 98 -17.37 -16.84 -21.51
N CYS A 99 -18.38 -16.70 -20.66
CA CYS A 99 -19.24 -15.53 -20.62
C CYS A 99 -18.55 -14.41 -19.85
N LEU A 100 -17.85 -13.54 -20.60
CA LEU A 100 -17.32 -12.30 -20.03
C LEU A 100 -18.47 -11.30 -19.90
N THR A 101 -19.03 -11.17 -18.70
CA THR A 101 -20.20 -10.32 -18.43
C THR A 101 -19.86 -8.83 -18.50
N PRO A 102 -20.84 -7.92 -18.73
CA PRO A 102 -20.61 -6.48 -18.69
C PRO A 102 -19.86 -6.01 -17.43
N ALA A 103 -20.23 -6.55 -16.27
CA ALA A 103 -19.59 -6.23 -15.00
C ALA A 103 -18.11 -6.64 -14.94
N LEU A 104 -17.74 -7.77 -15.55
CA LEU A 104 -16.35 -8.21 -15.64
C LEU A 104 -15.56 -7.37 -16.65
N VAL A 105 -16.17 -7.05 -17.80
CA VAL A 105 -15.54 -6.26 -18.86
C VAL A 105 -15.26 -4.82 -18.41
N GLU A 106 -16.14 -4.22 -17.59
CA GLU A 106 -15.87 -2.91 -16.99
C GLU A 106 -14.57 -2.91 -16.17
N LYS A 107 -14.26 -4.01 -15.46
CA LYS A 107 -13.02 -4.16 -14.69
C LYS A 107 -11.77 -4.31 -15.56
N PHE A 108 -11.91 -4.59 -16.86
CA PHE A 108 -10.75 -4.65 -17.76
C PHE A 108 -10.08 -3.28 -17.91
N GLY A 109 -10.83 -2.19 -17.69
CA GLY A 109 -10.32 -0.83 -17.90
C GLY A 109 -10.14 -0.55 -19.39
N ILE A 110 -11.12 -0.91 -20.22
CA ILE A 110 -11.15 -0.56 -21.64
C ILE A 110 -11.45 0.94 -21.77
N LYS A 111 -10.81 1.61 -22.73
CA LYS A 111 -11.04 3.03 -23.00
C LYS A 111 -12.54 3.32 -23.22
N PRO A 112 -13.10 4.38 -22.61
CA PRO A 112 -14.53 4.68 -22.69
C PRO A 112 -15.08 4.78 -24.12
N GLU A 113 -14.27 5.28 -25.06
CA GLU A 113 -14.63 5.41 -26.47
C GLU A 113 -14.94 4.04 -27.12
N LEU A 114 -14.20 3.00 -26.74
CA LEU A 114 -14.33 1.64 -27.28
C LEU A 114 -15.47 0.85 -26.62
N MET A 115 -15.84 1.18 -25.38
CA MET A 115 -16.92 0.50 -24.64
C MET A 115 -18.25 0.53 -25.43
N SER A 116 -18.52 1.64 -26.12
CA SER A 116 -19.74 1.80 -26.95
C SER A 116 -19.77 0.93 -28.22
N THR A 117 -18.62 0.37 -28.62
CA THR A 117 -18.47 -0.43 -29.85
C THR A 117 -18.51 -1.94 -29.60
N LEU A 118 -18.54 -2.35 -28.33
CA LEU A 118 -18.55 -3.76 -27.93
C LEU A 118 -19.84 -4.44 -28.36
N LYS A 119 -19.72 -5.66 -28.87
CA LYS A 119 -20.86 -6.51 -29.23
C LYS A 119 -21.08 -7.58 -28.17
N TRP A 120 -22.34 -7.93 -27.95
CA TRP A 120 -22.75 -8.89 -26.93
C TRP A 120 -23.55 -10.02 -27.57
N TRP A 121 -23.35 -11.24 -27.09
CA TRP A 121 -24.10 -12.45 -27.46
C TRP A 121 -24.77 -13.04 -26.21
N HIS A 122 -25.56 -14.11 -26.37
CA HIS A 122 -26.35 -14.72 -25.29
C HIS A 122 -27.26 -13.69 -24.59
N GLU A 123 -28.23 -13.16 -25.33
CA GLU A 123 -29.19 -12.14 -24.83
C GLU A 123 -28.53 -10.86 -24.28
N GLY A 124 -27.32 -10.54 -24.74
CA GLY A 124 -26.59 -9.35 -24.31
C GLY A 124 -25.76 -9.53 -23.04
N GLN A 125 -25.61 -10.76 -22.55
CA GLN A 125 -24.94 -11.05 -21.27
C GLN A 125 -23.45 -11.36 -21.43
N CYS A 126 -23.00 -11.80 -22.61
CA CYS A 126 -21.63 -12.26 -22.82
C CYS A 126 -20.93 -11.43 -23.90
N LEU A 127 -19.70 -10.99 -23.66
CA LEU A 127 -18.92 -10.24 -24.64
C LEU A 127 -18.61 -11.12 -25.85
N SER A 128 -18.84 -10.60 -27.05
CA SER A 128 -18.33 -11.20 -28.29
C SER A 128 -16.90 -10.76 -28.51
N LEU A 129 -15.96 -11.71 -28.42
CA LEU A 129 -14.52 -11.44 -28.59
C LEU A 129 -14.18 -10.88 -29.97
N GLU A 130 -15.02 -11.08 -30.99
CA GLU A 130 -14.88 -10.46 -32.32
C GLU A 130 -14.87 -8.93 -32.28
N SER A 131 -15.54 -8.33 -31.27
CA SER A 131 -15.56 -6.88 -31.10
C SER A 131 -14.24 -6.31 -30.57
N LEU A 132 -13.34 -7.16 -30.08
CA LEU A 132 -11.98 -6.80 -29.63
C LEU A 132 -10.94 -7.71 -30.30
N PRO A 133 -10.62 -7.48 -31.59
CA PRO A 133 -9.69 -8.31 -32.33
C PRO A 133 -8.33 -8.45 -31.63
N GLY A 134 -7.79 -9.67 -31.61
CA GLY A 134 -6.52 -9.98 -30.92
C GLY A 134 -6.68 -10.23 -29.41
N THR A 135 -7.91 -10.30 -28.91
CA THR A 135 -8.20 -10.76 -27.55
C THR A 135 -8.23 -12.29 -27.51
N GLU A 136 -7.51 -12.89 -26.55
CA GLU A 136 -7.52 -14.34 -26.32
C GLU A 136 -7.92 -14.63 -24.87
N VAL A 137 -8.73 -15.67 -24.67
CA VAL A 137 -9.13 -16.14 -23.34
C VAL A 137 -8.74 -17.59 -23.19
N LYS A 138 -8.02 -17.92 -22.12
CA LYS A 138 -7.60 -19.27 -21.78
C LYS A 138 -7.87 -19.54 -20.31
N ALA A 139 -8.73 -20.51 -20.01
CA ALA A 139 -8.89 -21.01 -18.66
C ALA A 139 -7.98 -22.21 -18.39
N ASP A 140 -7.54 -22.31 -17.14
CA ASP A 140 -6.77 -23.40 -16.59
C ASP A 140 -7.41 -23.84 -15.27
N LEU A 141 -8.10 -24.98 -15.30
CA LEU A 141 -8.74 -25.55 -14.11
C LEU A 141 -7.74 -26.06 -13.08
N ALA A 142 -6.54 -26.48 -13.48
CA ALA A 142 -5.56 -27.03 -12.55
C ALA A 142 -5.06 -25.96 -11.57
N THR A 143 -5.03 -24.69 -12.02
CA THR A 143 -4.64 -23.53 -11.23
C THR A 143 -5.82 -22.63 -10.85
N SER A 144 -7.04 -23.01 -11.21
CA SER A 144 -8.25 -22.16 -11.10
C SER A 144 -7.99 -20.73 -11.61
N ALA A 145 -7.32 -20.61 -12.75
CA ALA A 145 -6.94 -19.32 -13.33
C ALA A 145 -7.54 -19.12 -14.74
N MET A 146 -7.95 -17.90 -15.05
CA MET A 146 -8.37 -17.50 -16.40
C MET A 146 -7.45 -16.40 -16.91
N TYR A 147 -6.71 -16.67 -17.97
CA TYR A 147 -5.82 -15.72 -18.63
C TYR A 147 -6.54 -15.06 -19.79
N ILE A 148 -6.65 -13.74 -19.74
CA ILE A 148 -7.24 -12.90 -20.76
C ILE A 148 -6.14 -12.00 -21.33
N SER A 149 -5.73 -12.23 -22.57
CA SER A 149 -4.77 -11.37 -23.27
C SER A 149 -5.54 -10.30 -24.05
N LEU A 150 -5.34 -9.02 -23.74
CA LEU A 150 -5.95 -7.88 -24.46
C LEU A 150 -4.87 -6.93 -25.00
N PRO A 151 -4.98 -6.48 -26.26
CA PRO A 151 -4.10 -5.44 -26.80
C PRO A 151 -4.12 -4.16 -25.96
N GLN A 152 -2.93 -3.67 -25.58
CA GLN A 152 -2.78 -2.46 -24.77
C GLN A 152 -3.44 -1.22 -25.39
N ALA A 153 -3.59 -1.17 -26.71
CA ALA A 153 -4.26 -0.08 -27.41
C ALA A 153 -5.70 0.16 -26.94
N TYR A 154 -6.38 -0.89 -26.47
CA TYR A 154 -7.76 -0.84 -25.99
C TYR A 154 -7.89 -0.48 -24.52
N LEU A 155 -6.81 -0.66 -23.74
CA LEU A 155 -6.81 -0.45 -22.31
C LEU A 155 -6.51 1.01 -21.96
N GLU A 156 -7.10 1.48 -20.87
CA GLU A 156 -6.63 2.65 -20.15
C GLU A 156 -5.19 2.43 -19.67
N TYR A 157 -4.49 3.51 -19.37
CA TYR A 157 -3.15 3.43 -18.80
C TYR A 157 -3.17 2.54 -17.55
N THR A 158 -2.25 1.60 -17.41
CA THR A 158 -2.07 0.81 -16.18
C THR A 158 -0.59 0.76 -15.83
N ALA A 159 -0.29 0.66 -14.54
CA ALA A 159 1.08 0.47 -14.05
C ALA A 159 1.12 -0.73 -13.10
N GLU A 160 2.31 -1.26 -12.83
CA GLU A 160 2.47 -2.47 -12.01
C GLU A 160 1.81 -2.35 -10.62
N ASN A 161 1.90 -1.15 -10.01
CA ASN A 161 1.40 -0.85 -8.66
C ASN A 161 0.17 0.09 -8.63
N TRP A 162 -0.51 0.29 -9.77
CA TRP A 162 -1.69 1.15 -9.85
C TRP A 162 -2.75 0.56 -10.78
N ASP A 163 -3.99 0.55 -10.30
CA ASP A 163 -5.15 0.06 -11.04
C ASP A 163 -5.99 1.23 -11.58
N PRO A 164 -6.63 1.08 -12.75
CA PRO A 164 -7.53 2.09 -13.30
C PRO A 164 -8.77 2.29 -12.41
N PRO A 165 -9.45 3.46 -12.49
CA PRO A 165 -10.57 3.80 -11.60
C PRO A 165 -11.72 2.79 -11.59
N ALA A 166 -11.90 2.06 -12.69
CA ALA A 166 -12.90 1.01 -12.82
C ALA A 166 -12.69 -0.16 -11.83
N ARG A 167 -11.46 -0.40 -11.37
CA ARG A 167 -11.14 -1.46 -10.41
C ARG A 167 -11.13 -1.01 -8.95
N TRP A 168 -11.39 0.26 -8.66
CA TRP A 168 -11.37 0.74 -7.28
C TRP A 168 -12.65 0.34 -6.55
N GLU A 169 -12.49 -0.43 -5.49
CA GLU A 169 -13.57 -0.87 -4.63
C GLU A 169 -13.96 0.22 -3.63
N GLU A 170 -15.26 0.42 -3.44
CA GLU A 170 -15.80 1.30 -2.39
C GLU A 170 -15.88 0.62 -1.02
N GLY A 171 -15.55 -0.67 -0.93
CA GLY A 171 -15.58 -1.44 0.31
C GLY A 171 -16.97 -1.66 0.91
N LEU A 172 -17.01 -2.33 2.06
CA LEU A 172 -18.23 -2.63 2.80
C LEU A 172 -18.78 -1.41 3.54
N PRO A 173 -20.12 -1.35 3.71
CA PRO A 173 -20.72 -0.51 4.73
C PRO A 173 -20.24 -0.92 6.12
N GLY A 174 -19.98 0.08 6.97
CA GLY A 174 -19.47 -0.19 8.31
C GLY A 174 -19.26 1.07 9.13
N ALA A 175 -19.12 0.88 10.44
CA ALA A 175 -18.77 1.93 11.39
C ALA A 175 -17.31 1.77 11.82
N LEU A 176 -16.65 2.89 12.07
CA LEU A 176 -15.29 2.93 12.61
C LEU A 176 -15.19 3.92 13.76
N PHE A 177 -14.31 3.61 14.71
CA PHE A 177 -13.94 4.48 15.82
C PHE A 177 -12.46 4.30 16.13
N ASP A 178 -11.66 5.26 15.71
CA ASP A 178 -10.22 5.28 15.95
C ASP A 178 -9.90 6.21 17.12
N TYR A 179 -8.89 5.85 17.90
CA TYR A 179 -8.53 6.55 19.13
C TYR A 179 -7.02 6.57 19.37
N ASN A 180 -6.53 7.69 19.87
CA ASN A 180 -5.20 7.89 20.43
C ASN A 180 -5.39 8.54 21.80
N LEU A 181 -5.15 7.79 22.87
CA LEU A 181 -5.33 8.19 24.25
C LEU A 181 -3.97 8.30 24.92
N ASN A 182 -3.72 9.40 25.63
CA ASN A 182 -2.50 9.65 26.36
C ASN A 182 -2.86 10.05 27.78
N ALA A 183 -2.23 9.43 28.76
CA ALA A 183 -2.39 9.74 30.17
C ALA A 183 -1.01 9.93 30.78
N GLN A 184 -0.81 11.02 31.51
CA GLN A 184 0.44 11.32 32.17
C GLN A 184 0.17 11.81 33.58
N VAL A 185 0.97 11.32 34.52
CA VAL A 185 1.08 11.86 35.87
C VAL A 185 2.46 12.45 36.04
N GLY A 186 2.53 13.68 36.52
CA GLY A 186 3.78 14.38 36.80
C GLY A 186 3.72 14.99 38.20
N GLN A 187 4.80 14.88 38.95
CA GLN A 187 4.92 15.52 40.25
C GLN A 187 6.19 16.37 40.29
N GLN A 188 6.04 17.65 40.59
CA GLN A 188 7.17 18.56 40.80
C GLN A 188 7.79 18.30 42.19
N THR A 189 9.12 18.30 42.25
CA THR A 189 9.87 17.97 43.48
C THR A 189 10.60 19.16 44.11
N ARG A 190 10.76 20.28 43.38
CA ARG A 190 11.59 21.42 43.82
C ARG A 190 10.88 22.42 44.75
N SER A 191 9.59 22.67 44.59
CA SER A 191 8.85 23.65 45.40
C SER A 191 7.34 23.41 45.32
N GLY A 192 6.72 23.05 46.45
CA GLY A 192 5.31 22.65 46.53
C GLY A 192 5.10 21.32 45.81
N GLN A 193 4.96 20.22 46.54
CA GLN A 193 4.69 18.91 45.94
C GLN A 193 3.33 18.93 45.24
N GLN A 194 3.30 19.40 44.01
CA GLN A 194 2.11 19.49 43.18
C GLN A 194 2.13 18.33 42.20
N THR A 195 1.09 17.51 42.31
CA THR A 195 0.86 16.40 41.39
C THR A 195 -0.14 16.85 40.33
N ASN A 196 0.26 16.74 39.08
CA ASN A 196 -0.54 17.04 37.91
C ASN A 196 -0.88 15.74 37.19
N TYR A 197 -2.14 15.60 36.81
CA TYR A 197 -2.65 14.52 35.99
C TYR A 197 -3.17 15.16 34.70
N SER A 198 -2.69 14.69 33.56
CA SER A 198 -3.14 15.13 32.25
C SER A 198 -3.52 13.91 31.43
N THR A 199 -4.79 13.82 31.05
CA THR A 199 -5.30 12.82 30.12
C THR A 199 -5.79 13.55 28.87
N SER A 200 -5.22 13.23 27.72
CA SER A 200 -5.67 13.74 26.43
C SER A 200 -6.04 12.60 25.51
N GLY A 201 -6.98 12.83 24.61
CA GLY A 201 -7.41 11.86 23.63
C GLY A 201 -7.76 12.55 22.33
N ASN A 202 -7.54 11.90 21.20
CA ASN A 202 -8.06 12.34 19.92
C ASN A 202 -8.33 11.15 19.02
N GLY A 203 -9.22 11.33 18.04
CA GLY A 203 -9.59 10.23 17.15
C GLY A 203 -10.65 10.63 16.14
N VAL A 204 -11.15 9.62 15.44
CA VAL A 204 -12.16 9.80 14.40
C VAL A 204 -13.23 8.72 14.53
N ALA A 205 -14.48 9.15 14.64
CA ALA A 205 -15.63 8.29 14.46
C ALA A 205 -16.09 8.40 13.00
N GLY A 206 -16.61 7.31 12.43
CA GLY A 206 -17.07 7.36 11.05
C GLY A 206 -18.03 6.24 10.68
N VAL A 207 -18.75 6.47 9.60
CA VAL A 207 -19.62 5.47 8.96
C VAL A 207 -19.36 5.51 7.46
N ASN A 208 -19.31 4.33 6.85
CA ASN A 208 -19.19 4.12 5.42
C ASN A 208 -20.51 3.59 4.88
N LEU A 209 -21.01 4.19 3.81
CA LEU A 209 -22.21 3.76 3.08
C LEU A 209 -21.93 3.85 1.58
N GLY A 210 -21.59 2.73 0.94
CA GLY A 210 -21.11 2.71 -0.44
C GLY A 210 -19.88 3.61 -0.61
N ALA A 211 -19.90 4.52 -1.58
CA ALA A 211 -18.82 5.49 -1.83
C ALA A 211 -18.78 6.68 -0.84
N TRP A 212 -19.79 6.84 0.01
CA TRP A 212 -19.87 7.95 0.96
C TRP A 212 -19.18 7.61 2.27
N ARG A 213 -18.35 8.55 2.74
CA ARG A 213 -17.60 8.47 3.99
C ARG A 213 -18.05 9.59 4.91
N VAL A 214 -18.75 9.25 5.98
CA VAL A 214 -19.10 10.19 7.05
C VAL A 214 -18.03 10.11 8.12
N ARG A 215 -17.49 11.24 8.56
CA ARG A 215 -16.45 11.33 9.58
C ARG A 215 -16.77 12.43 10.59
N ALA A 216 -16.39 12.16 11.83
CA ALA A 216 -16.47 13.08 12.94
C ALA A 216 -15.17 12.99 13.76
N ASP A 217 -14.39 14.06 13.72
CA ASP A 217 -13.14 14.16 14.47
C ASP A 217 -13.47 14.55 15.90
N TRP A 218 -12.82 13.93 16.89
CA TRP A 218 -13.02 14.23 18.30
C TRP A 218 -11.69 14.42 19.02
N GLN A 219 -11.71 15.28 20.03
CA GLN A 219 -10.60 15.50 20.95
C GLN A 219 -11.11 15.63 22.39
N MET A 220 -10.30 15.19 23.33
CA MET A 220 -10.58 15.22 24.75
C MET A 220 -9.34 15.68 25.50
N ARG A 221 -9.52 16.50 26.54
CA ARG A 221 -8.47 16.89 27.46
C ARG A 221 -9.02 17.03 28.87
N ILE A 222 -8.37 16.36 29.82
CA ILE A 222 -8.69 16.36 31.24
C ILE A 222 -7.39 16.66 31.97
N ASP A 223 -7.29 17.88 32.49
CA ASP A 223 -6.17 18.29 33.33
C ASP A 223 -6.65 18.48 34.77
N LYS A 224 -5.89 17.91 35.71
CA LYS A 224 -6.13 18.04 37.15
C LYS A 224 -4.82 18.35 37.85
N GLN A 225 -4.76 19.49 38.50
CA GLN A 225 -3.69 19.87 39.41
C GLN A 225 -4.15 19.71 40.86
N GLN A 226 -3.31 19.12 41.70
CA GLN A 226 -3.62 18.94 43.12
C GLN A 226 -3.92 20.29 43.80
N GLY A 227 -5.11 20.41 44.41
CA GLY A 227 -5.58 21.64 45.04
C GLY A 227 -6.30 22.62 44.11
N GLN A 228 -6.48 22.28 42.83
CA GLN A 228 -7.26 23.07 41.86
C GLN A 228 -8.46 22.28 41.31
N SER A 229 -9.42 23.00 40.73
CA SER A 229 -10.55 22.38 40.02
C SER A 229 -10.05 21.62 38.79
N THR A 230 -10.72 20.52 38.46
CA THR A 230 -10.41 19.76 37.25
C THR A 230 -10.96 20.48 36.03
N THR A 231 -10.13 20.69 35.01
CA THR A 231 -10.56 21.24 33.72
C THR A 231 -10.78 20.11 32.73
N THR A 232 -12.01 19.97 32.24
CA THR A 232 -12.40 18.95 31.27
C THR A 232 -12.93 19.61 30.01
N SER A 233 -12.40 19.25 28.86
CA SER A 233 -12.93 19.61 27.54
C SER A 233 -13.07 18.36 26.68
N LEU A 234 -14.24 18.18 26.06
CA LEU A 234 -14.51 17.15 25.08
C LEU A 234 -15.19 17.87 23.91
N ASP A 235 -14.51 17.92 22.78
CA ASP A 235 -14.96 18.64 21.61
C ASP A 235 -14.93 17.72 20.39
N TRP A 236 -15.99 17.75 19.61
CA TRP A 236 -16.02 17.13 18.29
C TRP A 236 -15.50 18.15 17.30
N THR A 237 -14.22 18.10 16.97
CA THR A 237 -13.56 19.18 16.24
C THR A 237 -14.03 19.33 14.81
N ARG A 238 -14.65 18.33 14.18
CA ARG A 238 -15.02 18.43 12.75
C ARG A 238 -16.09 17.40 12.39
N TYR A 239 -17.09 17.80 11.62
CA TYR A 239 -18.06 16.89 10.99
C TYR A 239 -18.08 17.04 9.49
N TYR A 240 -17.82 15.97 8.75
CA TYR A 240 -17.74 16.04 7.30
C TYR A 240 -18.11 14.73 6.62
N VAL A 241 -18.56 14.88 5.38
CA VAL A 241 -18.90 13.78 4.49
C VAL A 241 -18.12 13.95 3.21
N TYR A 242 -17.42 12.91 2.75
CA TYR A 242 -16.70 12.98 1.48
C TYR A 242 -16.93 11.75 0.61
N ARG A 243 -16.68 11.92 -0.69
CA ARG A 243 -16.62 10.83 -1.67
C ARG A 243 -15.62 11.16 -2.78
N ALA A 244 -15.03 10.11 -3.33
CA ALA A 244 -14.27 10.19 -4.57
C ALA A 244 -15.21 10.38 -5.77
N ILE A 245 -14.85 11.26 -6.70
CA ILE A 245 -15.49 11.43 -8.01
C ILE A 245 -14.49 10.98 -9.08
N LYS A 246 -14.53 9.68 -9.40
CA LYS A 246 -13.57 9.00 -10.29
C LYS A 246 -13.42 9.68 -11.65
N SER A 247 -14.53 10.11 -12.26
CA SER A 247 -14.55 10.76 -13.58
C SER A 247 -13.86 12.13 -13.61
N LEU A 248 -13.78 12.80 -12.47
CA LEU A 248 -13.17 14.13 -12.34
C LEU A 248 -11.76 14.08 -11.75
N GLY A 249 -11.30 12.91 -11.29
CA GLY A 249 -10.05 12.78 -10.52
C GLY A 249 -10.06 13.64 -9.26
N ALA A 250 -11.22 13.81 -8.62
CA ALA A 250 -11.42 14.78 -7.56
C ALA A 250 -12.17 14.20 -6.35
N LYS A 251 -11.92 14.78 -5.18
CA LYS A 251 -12.65 14.52 -3.94
C LYS A 251 -13.67 15.62 -3.69
N LEU A 252 -14.93 15.23 -3.49
CA LEU A 252 -16.00 16.09 -3.03
C LEU A 252 -16.15 15.94 -1.51
N THR A 253 -16.06 17.04 -0.77
CA THR A 253 -16.28 17.10 0.68
C THR A 253 -17.42 18.07 1.00
N LEU A 254 -18.28 17.69 1.93
CA LEU A 254 -19.40 18.47 2.44
C LEU A 254 -19.32 18.54 3.97
N GLY A 255 -19.68 19.68 4.56
CA GLY A 255 -19.62 19.90 6.01
C GLY A 255 -18.43 20.77 6.39
N GLU A 256 -17.86 20.51 7.55
CA GLU A 256 -16.76 21.30 8.10
C GLU A 256 -15.42 20.83 7.51
N ASP A 257 -14.62 21.77 7.02
CA ASP A 257 -13.32 21.50 6.40
C ASP A 257 -12.39 22.70 6.57
N TYR A 258 -11.14 22.52 6.16
CA TYR A 258 -10.15 23.58 6.03
C TYR A 258 -9.93 23.89 4.56
N LEU A 259 -9.84 25.17 4.21
CA LEU A 259 -9.51 25.57 2.85
C LEU A 259 -8.08 25.07 2.54
N THR A 260 -7.99 24.05 1.69
CA THR A 260 -6.71 23.49 1.27
C THR A 260 -6.27 24.20 -0.01
N SER A 261 -5.54 25.31 0.12
CA SER A 261 -5.06 26.11 -1.01
C SER A 261 -3.54 26.06 -1.07
N ASP A 262 -2.99 26.01 -2.29
CA ASP A 262 -1.54 26.13 -2.47
C ASP A 262 -1.14 27.64 -2.46
N ILE A 263 -2.06 28.53 -2.85
CA ILE A 263 -1.82 29.96 -3.05
C ILE A 263 -2.20 30.80 -1.82
N PHE A 264 -3.39 30.56 -1.27
CA PHE A 264 -3.97 31.31 -0.16
C PHE A 264 -3.75 30.61 1.18
N ASP A 265 -3.75 31.40 2.25
CA ASP A 265 -3.63 30.88 3.61
C ASP A 265 -4.89 30.08 4.00
N SER A 266 -4.72 28.97 4.71
CA SER A 266 -5.81 28.06 5.08
C SER A 266 -6.66 28.62 6.22
N PHE A 267 -7.98 28.47 6.14
CA PHE A 267 -8.93 28.79 7.21
C PHE A 267 -10.05 27.76 7.27
N ARG A 268 -10.71 27.66 8.41
CA ARG A 268 -11.80 26.70 8.65
C ARG A 268 -13.13 27.24 8.11
N PHE A 269 -13.92 26.37 7.49
CA PHE A 269 -15.25 26.70 7.01
C PHE A 269 -16.20 25.51 7.07
N THR A 270 -17.50 25.81 6.93
CA THR A 270 -18.56 24.82 6.75
C THR A 270 -19.23 25.07 5.41
N GLY A 271 -19.23 24.06 4.53
CA GLY A 271 -19.75 24.18 3.17
C GLY A 271 -19.42 22.99 2.30
N LEU A 272 -18.98 23.25 1.08
CA LEU A 272 -18.62 22.25 0.08
C LEU A 272 -17.23 22.54 -0.50
N SER A 273 -16.44 21.50 -0.77
CA SER A 273 -15.18 21.58 -1.50
C SER A 273 -15.08 20.48 -2.56
N LEU A 274 -14.54 20.82 -3.72
CA LEU A 274 -14.20 19.89 -4.80
C LEU A 274 -12.75 20.11 -5.18
N ILE A 275 -11.90 19.12 -4.90
CA ILE A 275 -10.45 19.24 -4.98
C ILE A 275 -9.90 18.10 -5.82
N THR A 276 -9.08 18.40 -6.84
CA THR A 276 -8.33 17.36 -7.57
C THR A 276 -7.47 16.56 -6.60
N ASP A 277 -7.64 15.23 -6.58
CA ASP A 277 -6.88 14.33 -5.73
C ASP A 277 -5.79 13.65 -6.55
N THR A 278 -4.54 14.07 -6.36
CA THR A 278 -3.41 13.50 -7.09
C THR A 278 -3.15 12.04 -6.70
N ASN A 279 -3.67 11.55 -5.58
CA ASN A 279 -3.54 10.14 -5.21
C ASN A 279 -4.36 9.22 -6.12
N MET A 280 -5.37 9.75 -6.82
CA MET A 280 -6.11 9.01 -7.84
C MET A 280 -5.27 8.75 -9.09
N LEU A 281 -4.19 9.52 -9.32
CA LEU A 281 -3.30 9.34 -10.46
C LEU A 281 -2.31 8.20 -10.20
N PRO A 282 -1.83 7.53 -11.27
CA PRO A 282 -0.70 6.62 -11.17
C PRO A 282 0.49 7.30 -10.49
N PRO A 283 1.26 6.59 -9.64
CA PRO A 283 2.39 7.18 -8.91
C PRO A 283 3.38 7.92 -9.81
N ASN A 284 3.63 7.40 -11.01
CA ASN A 284 4.53 8.00 -12.00
C ASN A 284 3.95 9.25 -12.70
N LEU A 285 2.70 9.62 -12.43
CA LEU A 285 2.03 10.81 -12.95
C LEU A 285 1.68 11.82 -11.83
N ARG A 286 2.09 11.53 -10.59
CA ARG A 286 1.95 12.46 -9.45
C ARG A 286 3.06 13.49 -9.49
N GLY A 287 2.84 14.60 -8.79
CA GLY A 287 3.82 15.68 -8.67
C GLY A 287 4.26 16.26 -10.01
N TYR A 288 5.38 16.98 -9.97
CA TYR A 288 6.05 17.44 -11.17
C TYR A 288 7.22 16.51 -11.50
N ALA A 289 7.25 16.04 -12.74
CA ALA A 289 8.42 15.43 -13.36
C ALA A 289 8.49 15.93 -14.81
N PRO A 290 9.69 16.21 -15.35
CA PRO A 290 9.84 16.67 -16.72
C PRO A 290 9.42 15.57 -17.69
N GLU A 291 8.81 15.92 -18.81
CA GLU A 291 8.58 15.00 -19.93
C GLU A 291 9.86 14.91 -20.77
N ILE A 292 10.32 13.71 -21.07
CA ILE A 292 11.47 13.53 -21.97
C ILE A 292 10.94 13.46 -23.40
N THR A 293 11.31 14.42 -24.22
CA THR A 293 11.02 14.43 -25.66
C THR A 293 12.30 14.20 -26.46
N GLY A 294 12.19 13.45 -27.56
CA GLY A 294 13.30 13.15 -28.45
C GLY A 294 12.82 12.60 -29.79
N VAL A 295 13.75 12.32 -30.70
CA VAL A 295 13.46 11.69 -32.00
C VAL A 295 14.34 10.46 -32.17
N ALA A 296 13.70 9.30 -32.35
CA ALA A 296 14.37 8.05 -32.69
C ALA A 296 14.42 7.90 -34.22
N LYS A 297 15.58 7.52 -34.77
CA LYS A 297 15.75 7.29 -36.22
C LYS A 297 15.18 5.96 -36.67
N SER A 298 15.14 4.98 -35.76
CA SER A 298 14.66 3.62 -35.93
C SER A 298 13.83 3.20 -34.70
N ASN A 299 13.43 1.93 -34.61
CA ASN A 299 12.81 1.41 -33.38
C ASN A 299 13.87 1.33 -32.27
N ALA A 300 13.99 2.40 -31.49
CA ALA A 300 15.05 2.57 -30.50
C ALA A 300 14.63 2.09 -29.11
N THR A 301 15.61 1.71 -28.30
CA THR A 301 15.43 1.56 -26.85
C THR A 301 15.87 2.85 -26.17
N VAL A 302 14.94 3.51 -25.48
CA VAL A 302 15.23 4.70 -24.68
C VAL A 302 15.50 4.27 -23.25
N ILE A 303 16.70 4.57 -22.77
CA ILE A 303 17.19 4.29 -21.42
C ILE A 303 17.35 5.63 -20.72
N VAL A 304 16.64 5.79 -19.61
CA VAL A 304 16.71 6.96 -18.75
C VAL A 304 17.39 6.53 -17.46
N SER A 305 18.45 7.23 -17.09
CA SER A 305 19.25 6.95 -15.90
C SER A 305 19.47 8.20 -15.06
N GLN A 306 19.72 8.00 -13.77
CA GLN A 306 20.07 9.06 -12.84
C GLN A 306 21.17 8.52 -11.92
N GLN A 307 22.28 9.26 -11.81
CA GLN A 307 23.44 8.86 -11.01
C GLN A 307 23.95 7.44 -11.34
N GLY A 308 23.91 7.06 -12.64
CA GLY A 308 24.34 5.75 -13.13
C GLY A 308 23.34 4.61 -12.91
N ARG A 309 22.19 4.85 -12.27
CA ARG A 309 21.10 3.87 -12.13
C ARG A 309 20.05 4.08 -13.21
N ILE A 310 19.69 3.03 -13.94
CA ILE A 310 18.55 3.07 -14.88
C ILE A 310 17.26 3.21 -14.07
N ILE A 311 16.52 4.29 -14.33
CA ILE A 311 15.26 4.63 -13.66
C ILE A 311 14.04 4.34 -14.53
N TYR A 312 14.21 4.34 -15.86
CA TYR A 312 13.15 4.04 -16.81
C TYR A 312 13.77 3.50 -18.10
N GLN A 313 13.15 2.47 -18.69
CA GLN A 313 13.61 1.89 -19.95
C GLN A 313 12.40 1.43 -20.77
N THR A 314 12.31 1.87 -22.01
CA THR A 314 11.22 1.48 -22.92
C THR A 314 11.69 1.40 -24.37
N GLN A 315 10.96 0.67 -25.22
CA GLN A 315 11.15 0.68 -26.66
C GLN A 315 10.18 1.68 -27.31
N VAL A 316 10.69 2.50 -28.23
CA VAL A 316 9.92 3.47 -28.99
C VAL A 316 10.02 3.16 -30.47
N ALA A 317 8.95 3.44 -31.22
CA ALA A 317 8.98 3.30 -32.68
C ALA A 317 9.85 4.41 -33.32
N ALA A 318 10.25 4.20 -34.58
CA ALA A 318 10.94 5.22 -35.37
C ALA A 318 10.08 6.50 -35.48
N GLY A 319 10.66 7.65 -35.13
CA GLY A 319 9.99 8.96 -35.11
C GLY A 319 10.12 9.70 -33.77
N PRO A 320 9.42 10.84 -33.63
CA PRO A 320 9.38 11.56 -32.36
C PRO A 320 8.73 10.71 -31.28
N PHE A 321 9.34 10.68 -30.10
CA PHE A 321 8.82 10.00 -28.92
C PHE A 321 8.73 10.95 -27.73
N ARG A 322 7.91 10.56 -26.76
CA ARG A 322 7.60 11.36 -25.59
C ARG A 322 7.34 10.46 -24.39
N ILE A 323 8.16 10.60 -23.36
CA ILE A 323 8.07 9.80 -22.13
C ILE A 323 7.47 10.68 -21.04
N GLN A 324 6.25 10.32 -20.64
CA GLN A 324 5.49 10.97 -19.59
C GLN A 324 5.41 10.10 -18.33
N ASP A 325 6.15 9.00 -18.19
CA ASP A 325 5.92 8.05 -17.09
C ASP A 325 7.04 8.07 -16.04
N LEU A 326 7.56 9.26 -15.75
CA LEU A 326 8.61 9.48 -14.76
C LEU A 326 8.05 9.86 -13.38
N ASN A 327 8.53 9.19 -12.34
CA ASN A 327 8.19 9.42 -10.94
C ASN A 327 8.60 10.82 -10.44
N ASP A 328 7.84 11.42 -9.50
CA ASP A 328 8.08 12.75 -8.92
C ASP A 328 9.21 12.82 -7.89
N ALA A 329 9.71 11.67 -7.43
CA ALA A 329 10.93 11.59 -6.61
C ALA A 329 12.21 11.97 -7.38
N LEU A 330 12.12 12.18 -8.70
CA LEU A 330 13.22 12.60 -9.54
C LEU A 330 13.52 14.09 -9.34
N ALA A 331 14.68 14.37 -8.75
CA ALA A 331 15.25 15.70 -8.67
C ALA A 331 16.73 15.62 -9.08
N GLY A 332 17.24 16.64 -9.77
CA GLY A 332 18.60 16.67 -10.27
C GLY A 332 18.74 16.37 -11.77
N GLN A 333 19.94 15.98 -12.18
CA GLN A 333 20.29 15.57 -13.54
C GLN A 333 19.75 14.17 -13.85
N ILE A 334 19.18 14.02 -15.05
CA ILE A 334 18.69 12.79 -15.66
C ILE A 334 19.45 12.62 -16.98
N ASP A 335 20.05 11.46 -17.18
CA ASP A 335 20.80 11.10 -18.39
C ASP A 335 19.93 10.21 -19.27
N VAL A 336 19.71 10.61 -20.51
CA VAL A 336 18.89 9.90 -21.49
C VAL A 336 19.78 9.36 -22.60
N GLU A 337 19.73 8.06 -22.83
CA GLU A 337 20.38 7.34 -23.92
C GLU A 337 19.30 6.74 -24.84
N VAL A 338 19.35 7.08 -26.12
CA VAL A 338 18.50 6.51 -27.16
C VAL A 338 19.35 5.56 -27.99
N LYS A 339 19.17 4.26 -27.80
CA LYS A 339 19.90 3.21 -28.50
C LYS A 339 19.10 2.72 -29.71
N GLU A 340 19.57 3.08 -30.90
CA GLU A 340 18.98 2.74 -32.20
C GLU A 340 19.22 1.26 -32.56
N GLN A 341 18.43 0.72 -33.50
CA GLN A 341 18.58 -0.69 -33.94
C GLN A 341 19.92 -0.97 -34.61
N ASP A 342 20.52 0.03 -35.26
CA ASP A 342 21.86 -0.07 -35.86
C ASP A 342 22.99 -0.05 -34.82
N GLY A 343 22.65 0.05 -33.53
CA GLY A 343 23.60 0.10 -32.42
C GLY A 343 24.15 1.49 -32.13
N SER A 344 23.78 2.52 -32.91
CA SER A 344 24.13 3.90 -32.59
C SER A 344 23.37 4.41 -31.36
N THR A 345 24.01 5.26 -30.57
CA THR A 345 23.45 5.80 -29.33
C THR A 345 23.41 7.33 -29.39
N GLN A 346 22.27 7.93 -29.05
CA GLN A 346 22.13 9.37 -28.89
C GLN A 346 21.97 9.70 -27.41
N ASN A 347 22.84 10.53 -26.85
CA ASN A 347 22.84 10.85 -25.43
C ASN A 347 22.53 12.32 -25.20
N PHE A 348 21.64 12.62 -24.27
CA PHE A 348 21.36 13.99 -23.82
C PHE A 348 20.91 14.00 -22.35
N THR A 349 21.03 15.15 -21.71
CA THR A 349 20.76 15.28 -20.26
C THR A 349 19.62 16.25 -20.01
N VAL A 350 18.71 15.90 -19.10
CA VAL A 350 17.60 16.73 -18.63
C VAL A 350 17.81 17.00 -17.15
N ASN A 351 17.88 18.26 -16.74
CA ASN A 351 17.95 18.63 -15.33
C ASN A 351 16.56 19.05 -14.85
N THR A 352 16.18 18.65 -13.64
CA THR A 352 14.90 19.06 -13.04
C THR A 352 15.02 19.39 -11.56
N ALA A 353 14.15 20.28 -11.11
CA ALA A 353 13.92 20.55 -9.69
C ALA A 353 12.43 20.84 -9.48
N SER A 354 11.88 20.46 -8.33
CA SER A 354 10.48 20.71 -8.00
C SER A 354 10.32 21.85 -7.01
N VAL A 355 9.33 22.70 -7.28
CA VAL A 355 8.73 23.66 -6.35
C VAL A 355 7.25 23.25 -6.25
N PRO A 356 6.59 23.37 -5.08
CA PRO A 356 5.23 22.84 -4.86
C PRO A 356 4.15 23.25 -5.89
N TYR A 357 4.39 24.30 -6.67
CA TYR A 357 3.46 24.88 -7.64
C TYR A 357 3.60 24.38 -9.08
N LEU A 358 4.66 23.61 -9.38
CA LEU A 358 4.86 23.08 -10.72
C LEU A 358 3.86 21.94 -11.00
N THR A 359 3.17 22.05 -12.12
CA THR A 359 2.21 21.06 -12.61
C THR A 359 2.72 20.48 -13.92
N ARG A 360 2.49 19.18 -14.09
CA ARG A 360 2.98 18.41 -15.24
C ARG A 360 2.35 18.89 -16.55
N PRO A 361 3.08 18.85 -17.68
CA PRO A 361 2.55 19.30 -18.97
C PRO A 361 1.22 18.63 -19.32
N GLY A 362 0.22 19.43 -19.67
CA GLY A 362 -1.13 18.96 -20.00
C GLY A 362 -2.03 18.64 -18.80
N GLN A 363 -1.51 18.59 -17.57
CA GLN A 363 -2.34 18.43 -16.37
C GLN A 363 -2.93 19.76 -15.92
N LEU A 364 -4.20 19.72 -15.50
CA LEU A 364 -4.91 20.79 -14.82
C LEU A 364 -5.31 20.32 -13.43
N ARG A 365 -4.73 20.94 -12.40
CA ARG A 365 -5.17 20.80 -11.01
C ARG A 365 -6.12 21.94 -10.69
N TYR A 366 -7.23 21.65 -10.03
CA TYR A 366 -8.18 22.66 -9.61
C TYR A 366 -8.70 22.38 -8.21
N LYS A 367 -9.04 23.43 -7.49
CA LYS A 367 -9.68 23.34 -6.18
C LYS A 367 -10.75 24.40 -6.09
N LEU A 368 -11.96 23.99 -5.75
CA LEU A 368 -13.13 24.85 -5.59
C LEU A 368 -13.67 24.66 -4.19
N ALA A 369 -14.01 25.74 -3.50
CA ALA A 369 -14.70 25.66 -2.21
C ALA A 369 -15.67 26.81 -2.02
N ALA A 370 -16.81 26.55 -1.41
CA ALA A 370 -17.82 27.54 -1.08
C ALA A 370 -18.48 27.21 0.26
N GLY A 371 -18.76 28.21 1.07
CA GLY A 371 -19.33 27.99 2.39
C GLY A 371 -19.27 29.23 3.27
N ARG A 372 -19.37 29.03 4.58
CA ARG A 372 -19.20 30.10 5.56
C ARG A 372 -18.03 29.77 6.49
N PRO A 373 -17.15 30.73 6.81
CA PRO A 373 -16.07 30.49 7.75
C PRO A 373 -16.63 30.12 9.13
N THR A 374 -15.93 29.24 9.83
CA THR A 374 -16.34 28.75 11.15
C THR A 374 -15.16 28.69 12.08
N ASN A 375 -15.41 28.84 13.39
CA ASN A 375 -14.39 28.61 14.40
C ASN A 375 -14.46 27.18 14.96
N TRP A 376 -13.52 26.84 15.85
CA TRP A 376 -13.45 25.52 16.49
C TRP A 376 -14.65 25.16 17.37
N ARG A 377 -15.52 26.13 17.72
CA ARG A 377 -16.76 25.91 18.48
C ARG A 377 -17.99 25.77 17.57
N HIS A 378 -17.77 25.50 16.28
CA HIS A 378 -18.83 25.41 15.26
C HIS A 378 -19.64 26.70 15.08
N HIS A 379 -19.14 27.82 15.60
CA HIS A 379 -19.79 29.10 15.39
C HIS A 379 -19.43 29.62 14.00
N VAL A 380 -20.45 29.95 13.22
CA VAL A 380 -20.29 30.53 11.90
C VAL A 380 -19.95 32.01 12.08
N SER A 381 -18.73 32.39 11.70
CA SER A 381 -18.22 33.75 11.77
C SER A 381 -17.88 34.24 10.36
N GLY A 382 -18.28 35.45 10.02
CA GLY A 382 -18.03 36.04 8.71
C GLY A 382 -19.04 35.68 7.61
N ASP A 383 -18.78 36.24 6.44
CA ASP A 383 -19.66 36.21 5.27
C ASP A 383 -19.52 34.89 4.50
N THR A 384 -20.55 34.55 3.71
CA THR A 384 -20.44 33.46 2.75
C THR A 384 -19.35 33.78 1.74
N PHE A 385 -18.46 32.82 1.50
CA PHE A 385 -17.38 32.95 0.53
C PHE A 385 -17.50 31.87 -0.55
N ALA A 386 -16.92 32.18 -1.70
CA ALA A 386 -16.57 31.23 -2.74
C ALA A 386 -15.11 31.42 -3.10
N SER A 387 -14.43 30.31 -3.39
CA SER A 387 -13.02 30.30 -3.76
C SER A 387 -12.79 29.31 -4.89
N GLY A 388 -11.82 29.64 -5.73
CA GLY A 388 -11.37 28.78 -6.80
C GLY A 388 -9.89 29.01 -7.08
N GLU A 389 -9.14 27.94 -7.24
CA GLU A 389 -7.77 27.98 -7.72
C GLU A 389 -7.53 26.92 -8.78
N PHE A 390 -6.56 27.19 -9.66
CA PHE A 390 -6.09 26.26 -10.66
C PHE A 390 -4.57 26.33 -10.80
N SER A 391 -3.98 25.22 -11.23
CA SER A 391 -2.60 25.14 -11.70
C SER A 391 -2.56 24.29 -12.97
N TRP A 392 -2.01 24.85 -14.03
CA TRP A 392 -1.95 24.25 -15.35
C TRP A 392 -0.50 24.13 -15.81
N GLY A 393 -0.06 22.90 -16.11
CA GLY A 393 1.22 22.67 -16.78
C GLY A 393 1.11 22.99 -18.27
N VAL A 394 1.51 24.18 -18.67
CA VAL A 394 1.41 24.65 -20.06
C VAL A 394 2.34 23.85 -20.97
N ASN A 395 3.57 23.61 -20.51
CA ASN A 395 4.56 22.78 -21.18
C ASN A 395 5.62 22.30 -20.16
N ASN A 396 6.65 21.62 -20.65
CA ASN A 396 7.73 21.05 -19.83
C ASN A 396 8.40 22.01 -18.86
N GLY A 397 8.52 23.27 -19.24
CA GLY A 397 9.21 24.27 -18.42
C GLY A 397 8.27 25.17 -17.67
N TRP A 398 6.99 25.28 -18.03
CA TRP A 398 6.11 26.36 -17.55
C TRP A 398 4.82 25.83 -16.93
N SER A 399 4.53 26.33 -15.74
CA SER A 399 3.23 26.15 -15.07
C SER A 399 2.62 27.52 -14.79
N LEU A 400 1.35 27.69 -15.14
CA LEU A 400 0.56 28.86 -14.80
C LEU A 400 -0.40 28.49 -13.67
N TYR A 401 -0.42 29.27 -12.61
CA TYR A 401 -1.35 29.05 -11.50
C TYR A 401 -2.00 30.36 -11.07
N GLY A 402 -3.18 30.25 -10.50
CA GLY A 402 -3.94 31.41 -10.05
C GLY A 402 -5.20 31.01 -9.32
N GLY A 403 -5.82 31.99 -8.68
CA GLY A 403 -7.06 31.76 -7.97
C GLY A 403 -7.65 33.04 -7.40
N GLY A 404 -8.80 32.89 -6.76
CA GLY A 404 -9.46 33.98 -6.06
C GLY A 404 -10.35 33.49 -4.94
N ILE A 405 -10.56 34.37 -3.96
CA ILE A 405 -11.51 34.23 -2.87
C ILE A 405 -12.43 35.46 -2.92
N GLY A 406 -13.74 35.24 -2.96
CA GLY A 406 -14.75 36.30 -2.91
C GLY A 406 -15.74 36.05 -1.80
N ALA A 407 -15.96 37.08 -0.99
CA ALA A 407 -16.99 37.20 0.04
C ALA A 407 -17.56 38.64 0.02
N GLU A 408 -18.60 38.92 0.79
CA GLU A 408 -19.25 40.25 0.80
C GLU A 408 -18.27 41.37 1.21
N ASN A 409 -17.54 41.17 2.32
CA ASN A 409 -16.58 42.15 2.83
C ASN A 409 -15.10 41.79 2.59
N TYR A 410 -14.82 40.75 1.80
CA TYR A 410 -13.45 40.32 1.49
C TYR A 410 -13.31 39.85 0.04
N ALA A 411 -12.27 40.30 -0.65
CA ALA A 411 -11.91 39.79 -1.97
C ALA A 411 -10.39 39.67 -2.11
N SER A 412 -9.93 38.54 -2.64
CA SER A 412 -8.52 38.34 -2.98
C SER A 412 -8.38 37.63 -4.32
N ALA A 413 -7.36 38.01 -5.08
CA ALA A 413 -7.01 37.41 -6.36
C ALA A 413 -5.50 37.23 -6.45
N ALA A 414 -5.08 36.09 -6.97
CA ALA A 414 -3.68 35.74 -7.11
C ALA A 414 -3.39 35.17 -8.49
N ILE A 415 -2.21 35.50 -9.01
CA ILE A 415 -1.68 34.95 -10.25
C ILE A 415 -0.19 34.70 -10.09
N GLY A 416 0.27 33.56 -10.61
CA GLY A 416 1.64 33.13 -10.50
C GLY A 416 2.10 32.32 -11.68
N ILE A 417 3.41 32.35 -11.89
CA ILE A 417 4.10 31.56 -12.89
C ILE A 417 5.19 30.74 -12.21
N GLY A 418 5.24 29.46 -12.54
CA GLY A 418 6.32 28.56 -12.19
C GLY A 418 7.12 28.20 -13.43
N ARG A 419 8.44 28.17 -13.32
CA ARG A 419 9.32 27.70 -14.38
C ARG A 419 10.38 26.75 -13.87
N ASP A 420 10.50 25.58 -14.48
CA ASP A 420 11.71 24.77 -14.38
C ASP A 420 12.79 25.37 -15.32
N LEU A 421 13.83 25.93 -14.71
CA LEU A 421 15.01 26.50 -15.37
C LEU A 421 16.10 25.44 -15.61
N MET A 422 15.75 24.15 -15.46
CA MET A 422 16.59 22.99 -15.71
C MET A 422 17.89 23.03 -14.88
N VAL A 423 19.02 23.33 -15.52
CA VAL A 423 20.34 23.42 -14.87
C VAL A 423 20.33 24.44 -13.73
N PHE A 424 19.52 25.49 -13.82
CA PHE A 424 19.43 26.53 -12.78
C PHE A 424 18.42 26.21 -11.68
N GLY A 425 17.65 25.13 -11.78
CA GLY A 425 16.63 24.74 -10.77
C GLY A 425 15.24 25.24 -11.14
N ALA A 426 14.31 25.23 -10.21
CA ALA A 426 12.94 25.69 -10.43
C ALA A 426 12.67 26.98 -9.67
N LEU A 427 11.96 27.90 -10.32
CA LEU A 427 11.61 29.22 -9.79
C LEU A 427 10.10 29.42 -9.94
N SER A 428 9.43 29.90 -8.90
CA SER A 428 8.05 30.38 -9.00
C SER A 428 7.91 31.77 -8.42
N PHE A 429 7.07 32.57 -9.05
CA PHE A 429 6.73 33.91 -8.61
C PHE A 429 5.23 34.10 -8.68
N ASP A 430 4.63 34.59 -7.60
CA ASP A 430 3.22 34.96 -7.57
C ASP A 430 2.97 36.29 -6.86
N VAL A 431 1.88 36.92 -7.27
CA VAL A 431 1.36 38.16 -6.68
C VAL A 431 -0.07 37.91 -6.28
N THR A 432 -0.38 38.20 -5.02
CA THR A 432 -1.71 38.14 -4.45
C THR A 432 -2.15 39.53 -4.05
N HIS A 433 -3.26 40.00 -4.58
CA HIS A 433 -3.89 41.25 -4.17
C HIS A 433 -5.09 40.93 -3.27
N ALA A 434 -5.27 41.69 -2.19
CA ALA A 434 -6.38 41.52 -1.26
C ALA A 434 -7.02 42.87 -0.92
N ARG A 435 -8.35 42.83 -0.78
CA ARG A 435 -9.20 43.92 -0.30
C ARG A 435 -10.08 43.37 0.82
N ALA A 436 -9.91 43.90 2.02
CA ALA A 436 -10.66 43.51 3.20
C ALA A 436 -11.38 44.73 3.78
N HIS A 437 -12.68 44.62 4.03
CA HIS A 437 -13.48 45.65 4.67
C HIS A 437 -13.84 45.19 6.09
N LEU A 438 -13.20 45.80 7.08
CA LEU A 438 -13.53 45.52 8.48
C LEU A 438 -14.71 46.40 8.89
N THR A 439 -15.83 45.76 9.22
CA THR A 439 -17.07 46.39 9.69
C THR A 439 -17.43 45.89 11.09
N ASN A 440 -18.23 46.67 11.84
CA ASN A 440 -18.76 46.29 13.17
C ASN A 440 -17.69 46.01 14.25
N LEU A 441 -16.57 46.74 14.23
CA LEU A 441 -15.57 46.67 15.29
C LEU A 441 -15.96 47.59 16.46
N SER A 442 -15.85 47.10 17.70
CA SER A 442 -16.20 47.88 18.89
C SER A 442 -15.21 49.05 19.05
N GLY A 443 -15.64 50.26 18.67
CA GLY A 443 -14.86 51.49 18.85
C GLY A 443 -13.88 51.85 17.72
N ILE A 444 -13.98 51.22 16.54
CA ILE A 444 -13.19 51.57 15.35
C ILE A 444 -14.14 51.83 14.17
N ASP A 445 -13.91 52.93 13.45
CA ASP A 445 -14.65 53.24 12.21
C ASP A 445 -14.42 52.16 11.16
N ASP A 446 -15.47 51.85 10.38
CA ASP A 446 -15.39 50.94 9.24
C ASP A 446 -14.22 51.32 8.33
N LYS A 447 -13.28 50.39 8.15
CA LYS A 447 -12.05 50.66 7.40
C LYS A 447 -11.79 49.62 6.33
N MET A 448 -11.41 50.12 5.17
CA MET A 448 -11.03 49.29 4.04
C MET A 448 -9.51 49.19 3.93
N TYR A 449 -9.01 47.97 3.95
CA TYR A 449 -7.61 47.63 3.75
C TYR A 449 -7.42 47.09 2.34
N ARG A 450 -6.35 47.53 1.69
CA ARG A 450 -5.93 47.08 0.37
C ARG A 450 -4.43 46.92 0.38
N GLY A 451 -3.94 45.82 -0.16
CA GLY A 451 -2.52 45.60 -0.32
C GLY A 451 -2.21 44.35 -1.11
N SER A 452 -0.95 44.23 -1.47
CA SER A 452 -0.44 43.12 -2.27
C SER A 452 0.63 42.33 -1.50
N SER A 453 0.72 41.05 -1.80
CA SER A 453 1.74 40.14 -1.31
C SER A 453 2.46 39.50 -2.49
N TYR A 454 3.78 39.49 -2.44
CA TYR A 454 4.67 38.99 -3.47
C TYR A 454 5.42 37.79 -2.91
N ARG A 455 5.37 36.65 -3.59
CA ARG A 455 6.06 35.43 -3.16
C ARG A 455 7.00 34.94 -4.26
N LEU A 456 8.24 34.67 -3.88
CA LEU A 456 9.28 34.09 -4.73
C LEU A 456 9.79 32.79 -4.11
N SER A 457 9.65 31.67 -4.82
CA SER A 457 10.14 30.36 -4.36
C SER A 457 11.18 29.81 -5.34
N TYR A 458 12.26 29.24 -4.83
CA TYR A 458 13.34 28.67 -5.63
C TYR A 458 13.83 27.35 -5.05
N SER A 459 14.07 26.36 -5.90
CA SER A 459 14.55 25.04 -5.49
C SER A 459 15.59 24.52 -6.47
N LYS A 460 16.72 24.04 -5.97
CA LYS A 460 17.78 23.44 -6.79
C LYS A 460 18.49 22.32 -6.05
N ARG A 461 18.64 21.19 -6.74
CA ARG A 461 19.56 20.10 -6.38
C ARG A 461 20.77 20.13 -7.31
N PHE A 462 21.97 20.05 -6.72
CA PHE A 462 23.25 19.93 -7.39
C PHE A 462 23.82 18.52 -7.17
N ASP A 463 23.70 17.64 -8.16
CA ASP A 463 24.10 16.24 -7.99
C ASP A 463 25.62 16.06 -7.92
N THR A 464 26.39 16.84 -8.69
CA THR A 464 27.87 16.80 -8.66
C THR A 464 28.41 17.06 -7.25
N TYR A 465 27.75 17.93 -6.50
CA TYR A 465 28.15 18.29 -5.14
C TYR A 465 27.30 17.57 -4.08
N ASN A 466 26.39 16.67 -4.47
CA ASN A 466 25.39 16.04 -3.58
C ASN A 466 24.74 17.05 -2.62
N SER A 467 24.26 18.16 -3.17
CA SER A 467 23.73 19.27 -2.40
C SER A 467 22.36 19.70 -2.87
N GLN A 468 21.57 20.28 -1.98
CA GLN A 468 20.24 20.80 -2.27
C GLN A 468 20.05 22.12 -1.55
N VAL A 469 19.73 23.15 -2.32
CA VAL A 469 19.29 24.45 -1.82
C VAL A 469 17.79 24.54 -2.08
N THR A 470 17.01 24.60 -1.02
CA THR A 470 15.59 24.89 -1.08
C THR A 470 15.37 26.27 -0.46
N PHE A 471 15.11 27.25 -1.31
CA PHE A 471 14.65 28.57 -0.92
C PHE A 471 13.13 28.60 -1.02
N ALA A 472 12.47 28.11 0.04
CA ALA A 472 11.03 27.84 0.01
C ALA A 472 10.15 29.11 -0.05
N GLY A 473 10.72 30.31 0.15
CA GLY A 473 9.98 31.55 -0.07
C GLY A 473 10.66 32.81 0.46
N TYR A 474 10.73 33.84 -0.36
CA TYR A 474 10.65 35.24 0.07
C TYR A 474 9.21 35.69 -0.12
N ARG A 475 8.47 35.94 0.97
CA ARG A 475 7.15 36.57 0.93
C ARG A 475 7.28 37.99 1.47
N PHE A 476 6.93 38.98 0.66
CA PHE A 476 6.80 40.37 1.09
C PHE A 476 5.34 40.78 0.99
N SER A 477 4.75 41.26 2.07
CA SER A 477 3.36 41.71 2.14
C SER A 477 3.33 43.18 2.53
N GLU A 478 2.63 43.98 1.72
CA GLU A 478 2.41 45.40 2.00
C GLU A 478 1.65 45.58 3.31
N GLN A 479 1.83 46.72 3.98
CA GLN A 479 1.16 46.99 5.27
C GLN A 479 -0.36 46.89 5.17
N GLY A 480 -0.98 47.15 4.02
CA GLY A 480 -2.43 47.03 3.81
C GLY A 480 -2.92 45.64 3.38
N PHE A 481 -2.02 44.69 3.11
CA PHE A 481 -2.38 43.32 2.74
C PHE A 481 -2.96 42.57 3.94
N MET A 482 -4.01 41.79 3.69
CA MET A 482 -4.66 40.97 4.71
C MET A 482 -5.14 39.67 4.06
N SER A 483 -4.62 38.54 4.54
CA SER A 483 -5.13 37.21 4.20
C SER A 483 -6.55 37.02 4.75
N MET A 484 -7.30 36.05 4.22
CA MET A 484 -8.64 35.74 4.73
C MET A 484 -8.59 35.29 6.21
N SER A 485 -7.55 34.55 6.60
CA SER A 485 -7.31 34.16 7.99
C SER A 485 -7.08 35.37 8.91
N GLU A 486 -6.24 36.33 8.51
CA GLU A 486 -6.02 37.57 9.29
C GLU A 486 -7.27 38.44 9.34
N TYR A 487 -8.07 38.47 8.26
CA TYR A 487 -9.35 39.18 8.22
C TYR A 487 -10.36 38.59 9.21
N LEU A 488 -10.52 37.26 9.22
CA LEU A 488 -11.42 36.57 10.13
C LEU A 488 -10.97 36.72 11.58
N ASP A 489 -9.66 36.61 11.85
CA ASP A 489 -9.08 36.83 13.17
C ASP A 489 -9.29 38.28 13.65
N ALA A 490 -9.09 39.27 12.77
CA ALA A 490 -9.34 40.68 13.10
C ALA A 490 -10.83 40.96 13.36
N GLN A 491 -11.75 40.27 12.68
CA GLN A 491 -13.19 40.36 12.96
C GLN A 491 -13.56 39.72 14.30
N GLU A 492 -12.96 38.59 14.66
CA GLU A 492 -13.25 37.89 15.92
C GLU A 492 -12.63 38.59 17.14
N THR A 493 -11.39 39.05 17.02
CA THR A 493 -10.66 39.71 18.11
C THR A 493 -10.97 41.20 18.26
N GLY A 494 -11.56 41.81 17.22
CA GLY A 494 -11.83 43.24 17.18
C GLY A 494 -10.61 44.11 16.86
N ALA A 495 -9.44 43.51 16.61
CA ALA A 495 -8.19 44.23 16.37
C ALA A 495 -7.33 43.52 15.34
N ARG A 496 -6.67 44.31 14.48
CA ARG A 496 -5.65 43.77 13.60
C ARG A 496 -4.38 43.51 14.40
N GLN A 497 -3.90 42.27 14.39
CA GLN A 497 -2.65 41.85 15.03
C GLN A 497 -1.86 40.94 14.08
N TYR A 498 -0.56 40.76 14.37
CA TYR A 498 0.33 39.84 13.66
C TYR A 498 0.51 40.14 12.17
N ASN A 499 0.52 41.42 11.78
CA ASN A 499 0.58 41.84 10.39
C ASN A 499 1.94 41.49 9.75
N SER A 500 2.00 40.37 9.04
CA SER A 500 3.24 39.85 8.46
C SER A 500 3.79 40.80 7.39
N LYS A 501 5.09 41.09 7.46
CA LYS A 501 5.80 41.97 6.52
C LYS A 501 6.68 41.18 5.57
N GLU A 502 7.73 40.55 6.08
CA GLU A 502 8.66 39.74 5.31
C GLU A 502 8.78 38.36 5.93
N MET A 503 8.84 37.32 5.11
CA MET A 503 9.14 35.95 5.53
C MET A 503 10.20 35.36 4.60
N TYR A 504 11.30 34.88 5.19
CA TYR A 504 12.41 34.21 4.51
C TYR A 504 12.51 32.79 5.04
N THR A 505 12.49 31.81 4.14
CA THR A 505 12.74 30.40 4.50
C THR A 505 13.82 29.81 3.60
N ILE A 506 14.95 29.47 4.19
CA ILE A 506 16.11 28.90 3.51
C ILE A 506 16.45 27.56 4.16
N SER A 507 16.54 26.51 3.35
CA SER A 507 17.03 25.20 3.74
C SER A 507 18.15 24.78 2.80
N TYR A 508 19.27 24.33 3.37
CA TYR A 508 20.42 23.83 2.62
C TYR A 508 20.85 22.48 3.19
N ASN A 509 20.96 21.49 2.31
CA ASN A 509 21.44 20.16 2.62
C ASN A 509 22.68 19.88 1.76
N GLN A 510 23.74 19.35 2.36
CA GLN A 510 24.98 19.00 1.71
C GLN A 510 25.45 17.63 2.21
N GLN A 511 25.63 16.68 1.30
CA GLN A 511 26.14 15.36 1.63
C GLN A 511 27.57 15.20 1.08
N PHE A 512 28.53 15.06 2.00
CA PHE A 512 29.93 14.74 1.70
C PHE A 512 30.13 13.23 1.77
N SER A 513 29.80 12.53 0.69
CA SER A 513 29.81 11.07 0.61
C SER A 513 31.17 10.45 0.97
N GLU A 514 32.28 11.05 0.56
CA GLU A 514 33.64 10.58 0.88
C GLU A 514 33.97 10.63 2.38
N LEU A 515 33.39 11.60 3.09
CA LEU A 515 33.59 11.78 4.53
C LEU A 515 32.53 11.06 5.38
N GLY A 516 31.48 10.51 4.74
CA GLY A 516 30.29 9.98 5.41
C GLY A 516 29.53 11.04 6.20
N LEU A 517 29.62 12.32 5.81
CA LEU A 517 29.11 13.48 6.55
C LEU A 517 27.98 14.16 5.79
N SER A 518 26.87 14.45 6.46
CA SER A 518 25.76 15.25 5.97
C SER A 518 25.61 16.52 6.81
N ALA A 519 25.48 17.67 6.16
CA ALA A 519 25.28 18.97 6.79
C ALA A 519 23.93 19.55 6.37
N PHE A 520 23.16 20.01 7.35
CA PHE A 520 21.83 20.60 7.17
C PHE A 520 21.81 21.97 7.82
N ILE A 521 21.35 22.98 7.09
CA ILE A 521 21.20 24.35 7.56
C ILE A 521 19.76 24.76 7.29
N ASN A 522 19.07 25.26 8.31
CA ASN A 522 17.76 25.87 8.15
C ASN A 522 17.80 27.27 8.74
N TYR A 523 17.24 28.24 8.02
CA TYR A 523 17.11 29.62 8.42
C TYR A 523 15.69 30.10 8.13
N TYR A 524 15.07 30.68 9.14
CA TYR A 524 13.74 31.26 9.10
C TYR A 524 13.80 32.64 9.72
N HIS A 525 13.28 33.63 9.01
CA HIS A 525 13.18 35.00 9.48
C HIS A 525 11.82 35.54 9.11
N GLN A 526 11.08 36.03 10.10
CA GLN A 526 9.79 36.68 9.88
C GLN A 526 9.76 38.03 10.59
N THR A 527 9.41 39.06 9.84
CA THR A 527 9.17 40.41 10.37
C THR A 527 7.70 40.76 10.27
N TYR A 528 7.27 41.68 11.11
CA TYR A 528 5.91 42.18 11.14
C TYR A 528 5.91 43.70 11.12
N TRP A 529 4.78 44.29 10.74
CA TRP A 529 4.61 45.74 10.74
C TRP A 529 4.30 46.31 12.14
N ASP A 530 3.80 45.47 13.05
CA ASP A 530 3.19 45.86 14.31
C ASP A 530 3.82 45.17 15.54
N GLN A 531 4.76 44.25 15.36
CA GLN A 531 5.40 43.50 16.44
C GLN A 531 6.87 43.13 16.12
N PRO A 532 7.67 42.73 17.13
CA PRO A 532 9.07 42.34 16.93
C PRO A 532 9.25 41.16 15.98
N ASP A 533 10.47 41.06 15.44
CA ASP A 533 10.92 40.01 14.55
C ASP A 533 11.06 38.65 15.25
N ASN A 534 10.85 37.58 14.49
CA ASN A 534 11.07 36.20 14.89
C ASN A 534 12.15 35.58 14.01
N ASP A 535 13.19 35.03 14.65
CA ASP A 535 14.33 34.41 13.97
C ASP A 535 14.51 32.98 14.46
N ARG A 536 14.71 32.05 13.52
CA ARG A 536 15.13 30.69 13.86
C ARG A 536 16.19 30.24 12.89
N TYR A 537 17.32 29.78 13.42
CA TYR A 537 18.30 29.07 12.63
C TYR A 537 18.77 27.81 13.32
N SER A 538 19.09 26.80 12.53
CA SER A 538 19.64 25.55 13.00
C SER A 538 20.66 25.02 12.01
N ILE A 539 21.74 24.47 12.55
CA ILE A 539 22.80 23.81 11.80
C ILE A 539 22.93 22.42 12.39
N SER A 540 22.80 21.38 11.57
CA SER A 540 22.98 19.99 11.98
C SER A 540 24.04 19.30 11.13
N LEU A 541 24.94 18.56 11.77
CA LEU A 541 25.99 17.78 11.14
C LEU A 541 25.83 16.33 11.59
N ALA A 542 25.59 15.42 10.65
CA ALA A 542 25.46 13.99 10.92
C ALA A 542 26.57 13.23 10.19
N ARG A 543 27.37 12.44 10.92
CA ARG A 543 28.45 11.66 10.34
C ARG A 543 28.32 10.19 10.71
N TYR A 544 28.43 9.33 9.71
CA TYR A 544 28.63 7.89 9.91
C TYR A 544 30.10 7.55 9.75
N PHE A 545 30.65 6.75 10.66
CA PHE A 545 32.03 6.32 10.62
C PHE A 545 32.21 4.97 11.32
N ASP A 546 33.34 4.32 11.03
CA ASP A 546 33.71 3.04 11.62
C ASP A 546 34.90 3.22 12.57
N ILE A 547 34.87 2.53 13.71
CA ILE A 547 36.03 2.41 14.62
C ILE A 547 36.32 0.94 14.89
N GLY A 548 37.36 0.41 14.23
CA GLY A 548 37.80 -0.98 14.41
C GLY A 548 36.70 -1.97 14.03
N LYS A 549 36.22 -2.76 15.00
CA LYS A 549 35.14 -3.73 14.83
C LYS A 549 33.74 -3.11 14.87
N TRP A 550 33.61 -1.88 15.37
CA TRP A 550 32.35 -1.18 15.47
C TRP A 550 32.09 -0.49 14.12
N LYS A 551 30.99 -0.88 13.48
CA LYS A 551 30.58 -0.39 12.17
C LYS A 551 29.37 0.51 12.31
N ASN A 552 29.24 1.50 11.43
CA ASN A 552 28.09 2.40 11.35
C ASN A 552 27.82 3.20 12.63
N LEU A 553 28.85 3.71 13.31
CA LEU A 553 28.66 4.66 14.41
C LEU A 553 28.09 5.95 13.82
N SER A 554 27.11 6.55 14.48
CA SER A 554 26.51 7.81 14.06
C SER A 554 26.77 8.92 15.06
N LEU A 555 27.36 10.02 14.61
CA LEU A 555 27.53 11.24 15.39
C LEU A 555 26.65 12.33 14.78
N ASN A 556 25.70 12.85 15.55
CA ASN A 556 24.86 13.97 15.17
C ASN A 556 25.14 15.18 16.07
N LEU A 557 25.39 16.34 15.49
CA LEU A 557 25.63 17.60 16.18
C LEU A 557 24.68 18.65 15.63
N THR A 558 23.81 19.18 16.47
CA THR A 558 22.85 20.24 16.10
C THR A 558 23.08 21.46 16.97
N ALA A 559 23.25 22.63 16.37
CA ALA A 559 23.20 23.92 17.04
C ALA A 559 21.98 24.70 16.56
N TYR A 560 21.29 25.39 17.45
CA TYR A 560 20.12 26.20 17.09
C TYR A 560 20.04 27.48 17.92
N ARG A 561 19.37 28.47 17.33
CA ARG A 561 18.84 29.66 18.02
C ARG A 561 17.39 29.82 17.61
N ASN A 562 16.54 30.07 18.60
CA ASN A 562 15.15 30.45 18.42
C ASN A 562 14.90 31.77 19.15
N ARG A 563 14.60 32.82 18.40
CA ARG A 563 14.25 34.14 18.92
C ARG A 563 12.77 34.37 18.70
N TYR A 564 12.03 34.48 19.80
CA TYR A 564 10.59 34.72 19.78
C TYR A 564 10.26 35.81 20.80
N ARG A 565 9.63 36.90 20.34
CA ARG A 565 9.26 38.06 21.20
C ARG A 565 10.41 38.49 22.12
N GLU A 566 11.58 38.75 21.53
CA GLU A 566 12.80 39.20 22.20
C GLU A 566 13.46 38.20 23.18
N SER A 567 12.88 37.00 23.36
CA SER A 567 13.51 35.92 24.11
C SER A 567 14.35 35.04 23.18
N ASN A 568 15.63 34.90 23.50
CA ASN A 568 16.56 34.02 22.79
C ASN A 568 16.72 32.70 23.54
N ASP A 569 16.40 31.61 22.85
CA ASP A 569 16.70 30.25 23.26
C ASP A 569 17.77 29.66 22.34
N ASP A 570 18.95 29.45 22.90
CA ASP A 570 20.14 28.97 22.21
C ASP A 570 20.51 27.61 22.77
N GLY A 571 20.80 26.66 21.90
CA GLY A 571 21.18 25.32 22.32
C GLY A 571 22.09 24.59 21.35
N VAL A 572 22.83 23.64 21.90
CA VAL A 572 23.67 22.68 21.18
C VAL A 572 23.33 21.28 21.67
N TYR A 573 23.12 20.38 20.74
CA TYR A 573 22.84 18.97 20.98
C TYR A 573 23.89 18.12 20.26
N ALA A 574 24.49 17.17 20.96
CA ALA A 574 25.40 16.19 20.41
C ALA A 574 24.90 14.79 20.76
N SER A 575 24.86 13.88 19.80
CA SER A 575 24.44 12.48 19.99
C SER A 575 25.41 11.56 19.28
N LEU A 576 26.03 10.65 20.02
CA LEU A 576 26.83 9.55 19.49
C LEU A 576 26.08 8.25 19.70
N THR A 577 25.65 7.58 18.63
CA THR A 577 25.00 6.27 18.69
C THR A 577 25.93 5.19 18.15
N VAL A 578 26.04 4.11 18.90
CA VAL A 578 26.88 2.96 18.62
C VAL A 578 25.97 1.72 18.54
N PRO A 579 25.86 1.09 17.36
CA PRO A 579 25.16 -0.19 17.24
C PRO A 579 25.80 -1.26 18.13
N TRP A 580 24.99 -1.99 18.90
CA TRP A 580 25.42 -3.06 19.78
C TRP A 580 24.71 -4.36 19.38
N GLY A 581 25.32 -5.12 18.47
CA GLY A 581 24.66 -6.28 17.85
C GLY A 581 23.61 -5.87 16.83
N GLU A 582 22.71 -6.80 16.49
CA GLU A 582 21.70 -6.58 15.42
C GLU A 582 20.43 -5.88 15.92
N LYS A 583 20.12 -6.00 17.22
CA LYS A 583 18.84 -5.57 17.81
C LYS A 583 18.95 -4.42 18.80
N SER A 584 20.17 -3.94 19.08
CA SER A 584 20.39 -2.98 20.16
C SER A 584 21.34 -1.86 19.76
N SER A 585 21.25 -0.72 20.45
CA SER A 585 22.16 0.41 20.29
C SER A 585 22.39 1.13 21.61
N VAL A 586 23.59 1.66 21.79
CA VAL A 586 23.95 2.52 22.91
C VAL A 586 24.15 3.92 22.37
N SER A 587 23.47 4.92 22.93
CA SER A 587 23.67 6.32 22.56
C SER A 587 24.10 7.19 23.73
N TYR A 588 25.06 8.07 23.50
CA TYR A 588 25.45 9.13 24.42
C TYR A 588 24.97 10.46 23.86
N ASN A 589 24.06 11.12 24.58
CA ASN A 589 23.42 12.37 24.17
C ASN A 589 23.79 13.46 25.15
N SER A 590 24.20 14.62 24.64
CA SER A 590 24.59 15.78 25.43
C SER A 590 23.85 17.00 24.89
N SER A 591 23.04 17.64 25.73
CA SER A 591 22.31 18.86 25.41
C SER A 591 22.81 20.01 26.28
N TRP A 592 23.16 21.11 25.65
CA TRP A 592 23.55 22.35 26.32
C TRP A 592 22.60 23.44 25.86
N ASP A 593 21.88 24.03 26.79
CA ASP A 593 21.06 25.21 26.53
C ASP A 593 21.47 26.34 27.50
N LYS A 594 20.91 27.53 27.31
CA LYS A 594 21.24 28.70 28.13
C LYS A 594 21.00 28.48 29.64
N ASN A 595 20.08 27.58 30.00
CA ASN A 595 19.59 27.41 31.36
C ASN A 595 20.02 26.08 32.01
N ASP A 596 20.23 25.03 31.22
CA ASP A 596 20.60 23.68 31.66
C ASP A 596 21.65 23.01 30.75
N ASN A 597 22.31 22.00 31.30
CA ASN A 597 23.18 21.09 30.57
C ASN A 597 22.79 19.69 31.03
N SER A 598 22.48 18.79 30.09
CA SER A 598 22.18 17.39 30.39
C SER A 598 23.03 16.45 29.55
N GLN A 599 23.56 15.41 30.19
CA GLN A 599 24.32 14.33 29.57
C GLN A 599 23.62 13.01 29.90
N ARG A 600 23.31 12.21 28.89
CA ARG A 600 22.47 11.01 29.00
C ARG A 600 23.02 9.87 28.16
N VAL A 601 23.28 8.74 28.80
CA VAL A 601 23.52 7.45 28.15
C VAL A 601 22.19 6.74 28.00
N SER A 602 21.91 6.19 26.83
CA SER A 602 20.72 5.41 26.52
C SER A 602 21.09 4.06 25.94
N TYR A 603 20.34 3.04 26.32
CA TYR A 603 20.36 1.72 25.72
C TYR A 603 18.99 1.46 25.10
N TYR A 604 18.96 1.24 23.79
CA TYR A 604 17.77 0.85 23.04
C TYR A 604 17.91 -0.61 22.61
N SER A 605 16.84 -1.38 22.71
CA SER A 605 16.82 -2.76 22.20
C SER A 605 15.42 -3.16 21.74
N THR A 606 15.37 -3.93 20.65
CA THR A 606 14.19 -4.71 20.27
C THR A 606 14.27 -6.09 20.92
N ILE A 607 13.21 -6.50 21.64
CA ILE A 607 13.10 -7.84 22.24
C ILE A 607 12.64 -8.81 21.15
N ASP A 608 11.60 -8.41 20.42
CA ASP A 608 11.03 -9.09 19.26
C ASP A 608 10.46 -8.05 18.27
N GLU A 609 9.71 -8.50 17.26
CA GLU A 609 9.11 -7.61 16.24
C GLU A 609 8.03 -6.67 16.78
N ARG A 610 7.48 -6.94 17.98
CA ARG A 610 6.36 -6.20 18.58
C ARG A 610 6.78 -5.38 19.81
N ASN A 611 7.93 -5.69 20.42
CA ASN A 611 8.37 -5.14 21.69
C ASN A 611 9.72 -4.46 21.57
N ASN A 612 9.76 -3.16 21.85
CA ASN A 612 11.01 -2.42 21.97
C ASN A 612 11.02 -1.58 23.25
N TYR A 613 12.22 -1.33 23.74
CA TYR A 613 12.41 -0.50 24.93
C TYR A 613 13.67 0.34 24.83
N GLN A 614 13.65 1.46 25.54
CA GLN A 614 14.79 2.35 25.72
C GLN A 614 14.92 2.69 27.20
N LEU A 615 16.08 2.40 27.76
CA LEU A 615 16.44 2.83 29.10
C LEU A 615 17.53 3.87 29.00
N SER A 616 17.44 4.92 29.81
CA SER A 616 18.46 5.95 29.82
C SER A 616 18.70 6.52 31.19
N THR A 617 19.95 6.87 31.43
CA THR A 617 20.39 7.50 32.66
C THR A 617 21.43 8.56 32.36
N GLY A 618 21.56 9.55 33.23
CA GLY A 618 22.42 10.69 33.01
C GLY A 618 22.42 11.66 34.16
N TRP A 619 22.99 12.82 33.92
CA TRP A 619 23.02 13.93 34.85
C TRP A 619 22.67 15.22 34.12
N ALA A 620 21.82 16.03 34.75
CA ALA A 620 21.57 17.42 34.37
C ALA A 620 22.15 18.35 35.45
N ARG A 621 22.14 19.66 35.24
CA ARG A 621 22.57 20.64 36.26
C ARG A 621 21.81 20.49 37.59
N SER A 622 20.58 19.99 37.52
CA SER A 622 19.69 19.76 38.66
C SER A 622 19.88 18.40 39.35
N GLY A 623 20.75 17.53 38.83
CA GLY A 623 21.08 16.24 39.44
C GLY A 623 20.85 15.05 38.50
N ALA A 624 20.70 13.86 39.05
CA ALA A 624 20.57 12.63 38.27
C ALA A 624 19.27 12.60 37.44
N LEU A 625 19.35 12.06 36.23
CA LEU A 625 18.25 11.82 35.30
C LEU A 625 18.15 10.31 35.03
N VAL A 626 16.94 9.77 35.11
CA VAL A 626 16.63 8.40 34.69
C VAL A 626 15.34 8.44 33.89
N SER A 627 15.27 7.69 32.80
CA SER A 627 14.00 7.49 32.10
C SER A 627 13.96 6.15 31.39
N GLY A 628 12.76 5.62 31.25
CA GLY A 628 12.46 4.41 30.51
C GLY A 628 11.31 4.67 29.56
N TYR A 629 11.37 4.00 28.41
CA TYR A 629 10.34 4.01 27.38
C TYR A 629 10.14 2.58 26.89
N TYR A 630 8.90 2.17 26.69
CA TYR A 630 8.52 0.84 26.22
C TYR A 630 7.38 0.96 25.22
N THR A 631 7.51 0.31 24.07
CA THR A 631 6.45 0.20 23.06
C THR A 631 6.11 -1.27 22.82
N HIS A 632 4.82 -1.58 22.86
CA HIS A 632 4.25 -2.86 22.49
C HIS A 632 3.24 -2.68 21.36
N GLN A 633 3.48 -3.35 20.23
CA GLN A 633 2.56 -3.42 19.09
C GLN A 633 1.68 -4.67 19.24
N GLY A 634 0.55 -4.52 19.93
CA GLY A 634 -0.45 -5.58 20.05
C GLY A 634 -1.33 -5.72 18.81
N ASP A 635 -2.04 -6.85 18.70
CA ASP A 635 -3.00 -7.08 17.61
C ASP A 635 -4.24 -6.15 17.74
N LEU A 636 -4.64 -5.83 18.98
CA LEU A 636 -5.82 -5.02 19.30
C LEU A 636 -5.52 -3.51 19.41
N ALA A 637 -4.31 -3.15 19.83
CA ALA A 637 -3.88 -1.76 20.04
C ALA A 637 -2.35 -1.69 20.19
N GLN A 638 -1.78 -0.52 19.88
CA GLN A 638 -0.42 -0.16 20.25
C GLN A 638 -0.41 0.52 21.62
N LEU A 639 0.54 0.11 22.46
CA LEU A 639 0.74 0.61 23.81
C LEU A 639 2.12 1.22 23.91
N ASN A 640 2.22 2.45 24.41
CA ASN A 640 3.49 3.06 24.81
C ASN A 640 3.45 3.42 26.29
N ALA A 641 4.50 3.08 27.03
CA ALA A 641 4.65 3.44 28.43
C ALA A 641 5.99 4.15 28.64
N ASN A 642 5.99 5.21 29.44
CA ASN A 642 7.21 5.91 29.78
C ASN A 642 7.25 6.27 31.26
N ALA A 643 8.46 6.39 31.78
CA ALA A 643 8.71 6.89 33.12
C ALA A 643 9.97 7.76 33.08
N THR A 644 9.94 8.90 33.75
CA THR A 644 11.08 9.81 33.85
C THR A 644 11.21 10.31 35.27
N TYR A 645 12.44 10.36 35.77
CA TYR A 645 12.81 10.91 37.05
C TYR A 645 13.97 11.86 36.84
N GLN A 646 13.79 13.12 37.23
CA GLN A 646 14.84 14.11 37.27
C GLN A 646 14.95 14.63 38.70
N GLN A 647 16.10 14.38 39.32
CA GLN A 647 16.41 14.80 40.67
C GLN A 647 16.13 16.31 40.83
N ASP A 648 15.47 16.67 41.93
CA ASP A 648 15.17 18.05 42.31
C ASP A 648 14.41 18.89 41.25
N ARG A 649 13.80 18.26 40.24
CA ARG A 649 12.83 18.89 39.33
C ARG A 649 11.47 18.21 39.33
N TYR A 650 11.39 16.97 38.83
CA TYR A 650 10.11 16.26 38.68
C TYR A 650 10.27 14.74 38.53
N ARG A 651 9.19 14.03 38.80
CA ARG A 651 9.00 12.63 38.40
C ARG A 651 7.72 12.51 37.59
N SER A 652 7.73 11.74 36.52
CA SER A 652 6.55 11.54 35.68
C SER A 652 6.44 10.10 35.18
N ALA A 653 5.22 9.64 35.01
CA ALA A 653 4.90 8.41 34.31
C ALA A 653 3.82 8.69 33.27
N GLY A 654 3.98 8.14 32.08
CA GLY A 654 3.08 8.32 30.96
C GLY A 654 2.67 6.98 30.36
N PHE A 655 1.46 6.96 29.84
CA PHE A 655 0.84 5.83 29.15
C PHE A 655 0.12 6.34 27.91
N SER A 656 0.30 5.67 26.79
CA SER A 656 -0.33 6.00 25.52
C SER A 656 -0.93 4.74 24.91
N LEU A 657 -2.17 4.82 24.45
CA LEU A 657 -2.90 3.73 23.82
C LEU A 657 -3.48 4.21 22.49
N GLN A 658 -3.07 3.56 21.40
CA GLN A 658 -3.51 3.88 20.05
C GLN A 658 -4.14 2.66 19.40
N GLY A 659 -5.34 2.81 18.88
CA GLY A 659 -6.09 1.72 18.29
C GLY A 659 -7.26 2.19 17.46
N GLY A 660 -8.01 1.23 16.97
CA GLY A 660 -9.23 1.45 16.22
C GLY A 660 -10.21 0.30 16.42
N PHE A 661 -11.46 0.61 16.17
CA PHE A 661 -12.57 -0.31 16.14
C PHE A 661 -13.20 -0.21 14.76
N THR A 662 -13.44 -1.34 14.12
CA THR A 662 -14.16 -1.41 12.85
C THR A 662 -15.24 -2.47 12.94
N ALA A 663 -16.47 -2.06 12.65
CA ALA A 663 -17.63 -2.94 12.60
C ALA A 663 -18.26 -2.90 11.21
N THR A 664 -18.56 -4.07 10.66
CA THR A 664 -19.25 -4.25 9.38
C THR A 664 -20.36 -5.28 9.58
N GLU A 665 -21.13 -5.56 8.53
CA GLU A 665 -22.07 -6.68 8.53
C GLU A 665 -21.41 -8.05 8.77
N LYS A 666 -20.10 -8.18 8.51
CA LYS A 666 -19.34 -9.43 8.68
C LYS A 666 -18.88 -9.63 10.13
N GLY A 667 -18.73 -8.56 10.90
CA GLY A 667 -18.31 -8.64 12.29
C GLY A 667 -17.69 -7.35 12.82
N ALA A 668 -17.14 -7.42 14.02
CA ALA A 668 -16.58 -6.26 14.72
C ALA A 668 -15.21 -6.61 15.32
N VAL A 669 -14.22 -5.78 15.01
CA VAL A 669 -12.82 -6.06 15.35
C VAL A 669 -12.19 -4.80 15.95
N LEU A 670 -11.56 -4.98 17.11
CA LEU A 670 -10.57 -4.04 17.61
C LEU A 670 -9.23 -4.36 16.95
N HIS A 671 -8.53 -3.32 16.52
CA HIS A 671 -7.28 -3.44 15.80
C HIS A 671 -6.36 -2.29 16.18
N ARG A 672 -5.06 -2.47 16.00
CA ARG A 672 -4.14 -1.33 16.05
C ARG A 672 -4.47 -0.31 14.95
N GLY A 673 -4.35 0.97 15.27
CA GLY A 673 -4.60 2.06 14.34
C GLY A 673 -3.29 2.62 13.80
N SER A 674 -3.09 2.55 12.48
CA SER A 674 -1.94 3.17 11.80
C SER A 674 -2.29 4.57 11.30
N GLN A 675 -3.36 4.67 10.50
CA GLN A 675 -3.91 5.92 10.00
C GLN A 675 -5.33 6.11 10.56
N ILE A 676 -5.51 7.14 11.39
CA ILE A 676 -6.81 7.50 11.98
C ILE A 676 -7.77 7.91 10.85
N GLY A 677 -8.99 7.36 10.84
CA GLY A 677 -10.02 7.61 9.85
C GLY A 677 -9.72 7.06 8.45
N GLY A 678 -8.58 6.37 8.29
CA GLY A 678 -8.03 5.90 7.02
C GLY A 678 -8.66 4.62 6.48
N THR A 679 -8.22 4.28 5.27
CA THR A 679 -8.57 3.04 4.54
C THR A 679 -8.08 1.82 5.31
N ARG A 680 -8.85 0.74 5.29
CA ARG A 680 -8.54 -0.49 6.03
C ARG A 680 -9.12 -1.71 5.33
N ILE A 681 -8.58 -2.89 5.61
CA ILE A 681 -9.11 -4.15 5.10
C ILE A 681 -9.55 -5.02 6.27
N PHE A 682 -10.82 -5.37 6.27
CA PHE A 682 -11.43 -6.38 7.14
C PHE A 682 -11.15 -7.76 6.55
N VAL A 683 -10.48 -8.61 7.34
CA VAL A 683 -10.09 -9.96 6.94
C VAL A 683 -10.89 -10.97 7.75
N ASP A 684 -11.41 -11.97 7.06
CA ASP A 684 -12.08 -13.14 7.64
C ASP A 684 -11.34 -14.41 7.23
N THR A 685 -11.08 -15.31 8.18
CA THR A 685 -10.41 -16.59 7.96
C THR A 685 -11.35 -17.77 8.22
N ASP A 686 -12.61 -17.64 7.77
CA ASP A 686 -13.68 -18.63 7.88
C ASP A 686 -13.87 -19.15 9.32
N GLY A 687 -13.83 -18.21 10.28
CA GLY A 687 -13.98 -18.51 11.70
C GLY A 687 -12.73 -19.06 12.40
N VAL A 688 -11.62 -19.31 11.68
CA VAL A 688 -10.41 -19.88 12.28
C VAL A 688 -9.58 -18.82 13.00
N PRO A 689 -9.37 -18.91 14.32
CA PRO A 689 -8.64 -17.89 15.08
C PRO A 689 -7.12 -18.01 14.94
N ASN A 690 -6.40 -16.97 15.37
CA ASN A 690 -4.94 -16.95 15.50
C ASN A 690 -4.17 -17.12 14.16
N ILE A 691 -4.80 -16.81 13.04
CA ILE A 691 -4.16 -16.84 11.73
C ILE A 691 -3.28 -15.59 11.57
N PRO A 692 -1.96 -15.74 11.30
CA PRO A 692 -1.05 -14.62 11.16
C PRO A 692 -1.21 -13.98 9.78
N LEU A 693 -1.62 -12.72 9.76
CA LEU A 693 -1.77 -11.93 8.54
C LEU A 693 -0.62 -10.94 8.42
N ARG A 694 0.01 -10.93 7.26
CA ARG A 694 1.04 -9.99 6.84
C ARG A 694 0.46 -9.02 5.83
N GLY A 695 0.46 -7.73 6.20
CA GLY A 695 0.25 -6.59 5.32
C GLY A 695 1.54 -5.78 5.18
N TYR A 696 1.43 -4.45 5.18
CA TYR A 696 2.60 -3.55 5.11
C TYR A 696 3.26 -3.27 6.47
N GLY A 697 2.58 -3.57 7.58
CA GLY A 697 3.10 -3.44 8.95
C GLY A 697 3.53 -4.78 9.58
N SER A 698 3.71 -4.80 10.90
CA SER A 698 4.00 -6.03 11.65
C SER A 698 2.84 -7.03 11.58
N ILE A 699 3.10 -8.33 11.75
CA ILE A 699 2.08 -9.38 11.63
C ILE A 699 0.91 -9.11 12.60
N VAL A 700 -0.33 -9.23 12.10
CA VAL A 700 -1.57 -9.12 12.89
C VAL A 700 -2.25 -10.49 12.92
N ARG A 701 -2.66 -10.95 14.09
CA ARG A 701 -3.37 -12.24 14.23
C ARG A 701 -4.88 -12.07 14.23
N THR A 702 -5.60 -13.01 13.64
CA THR A 702 -7.07 -13.05 13.72
C THR A 702 -7.54 -13.32 15.15
N ASN A 703 -8.64 -12.66 15.53
CA ASN A 703 -9.26 -12.83 16.83
C ASN A 703 -9.93 -14.20 16.97
N ARG A 704 -10.60 -14.45 18.10
CA ARG A 704 -11.32 -15.71 18.38
C ARG A 704 -12.42 -16.09 17.37
N PHE A 705 -12.85 -15.15 16.52
CA PHE A 705 -13.86 -15.35 15.49
C PHE A 705 -13.23 -15.49 14.10
N GLY A 706 -11.90 -15.60 14.00
CA GLY A 706 -11.20 -15.61 12.71
C GLY A 706 -11.21 -14.26 11.99
N GLN A 707 -11.35 -13.16 12.73
CA GLN A 707 -11.45 -11.83 12.12
C GLN A 707 -10.30 -10.92 12.54
N ALA A 708 -9.81 -10.12 11.60
CA ALA A 708 -8.79 -9.10 11.82
C ALA A 708 -9.07 -7.87 10.96
N VAL A 709 -8.48 -6.73 11.34
CA VAL A 709 -8.50 -5.52 10.51
C VAL A 709 -7.07 -5.03 10.35
N ILE A 710 -6.66 -4.86 9.10
CA ILE A 710 -5.37 -4.30 8.72
C ILE A 710 -5.62 -2.84 8.34
N SER A 711 -5.06 -1.91 9.13
CA SER A 711 -5.19 -0.46 8.93
C SER A 711 -3.99 0.17 8.22
N ASP A 712 -2.92 -0.60 7.99
CA ASP A 712 -1.72 -0.21 7.24
C ASP A 712 -1.98 -0.32 5.72
N VAL A 713 -2.97 0.40 5.18
CA VAL A 713 -3.47 0.23 3.81
C VAL A 713 -3.44 1.54 3.03
N ASN A 714 -2.89 1.53 1.82
CA ASN A 714 -2.80 2.72 0.98
C ASN A 714 -4.04 2.86 0.08
N SER A 715 -4.63 4.06 0.03
CA SER A 715 -5.76 4.38 -0.86
C SER A 715 -5.32 4.50 -2.31
N TYR A 716 -6.13 3.99 -3.25
CA TYR A 716 -5.88 4.00 -4.71
C TYR A 716 -4.63 3.24 -5.16
N TYR A 717 -4.06 2.41 -4.28
CA TYR A 717 -2.99 1.47 -4.59
C TYR A 717 -3.49 0.05 -4.53
N ARG A 718 -2.83 -0.84 -5.29
CA ARG A 718 -3.03 -2.27 -5.13
C ARG A 718 -2.40 -2.72 -3.83
N ASN A 719 -3.24 -3.11 -2.89
CA ASN A 719 -2.83 -3.63 -1.59
C ASN A 719 -2.82 -5.15 -1.63
N GLN A 720 -1.78 -5.76 -1.10
CA GLN A 720 -1.66 -7.20 -0.96
C GLN A 720 -1.68 -7.59 0.53
N ILE A 721 -2.50 -8.58 0.86
CA ILE A 721 -2.53 -9.22 2.17
C ILE A 721 -2.20 -10.68 1.98
N SER A 722 -1.37 -11.21 2.88
CA SER A 722 -0.99 -12.61 2.86
C SER A 722 -1.09 -13.24 4.24
N VAL A 723 -1.32 -14.54 4.28
CA VAL A 723 -1.15 -15.36 5.48
C VAL A 723 0.33 -15.71 5.61
N ASP A 724 0.94 -15.47 6.77
CA ASP A 724 2.33 -15.87 7.01
C ASP A 724 2.40 -17.37 7.29
N LEU A 725 2.75 -18.15 6.27
CA LEU A 725 2.83 -19.61 6.34
C LEU A 725 3.88 -20.11 7.33
N ASN A 726 4.91 -19.32 7.66
CA ASN A 726 5.95 -19.74 8.61
C ASN A 726 5.48 -19.63 10.07
N ALA A 727 4.47 -18.80 10.33
CA ALA A 727 3.92 -18.57 11.66
C ALA A 727 2.51 -19.16 11.83
N LEU A 728 2.03 -19.90 10.82
CA LEU A 728 0.71 -20.53 10.79
C LEU A 728 0.68 -21.67 11.82
N PRO A 729 -0.43 -21.83 12.58
CA PRO A 729 -0.59 -23.00 13.45
C PRO A 729 -0.52 -24.31 12.64
N ASP A 730 0.05 -25.36 13.23
CA ASP A 730 0.26 -26.65 12.54
C ASP A 730 -1.06 -27.31 12.10
N GLU A 731 -2.15 -27.00 12.79
CA GLU A 731 -3.50 -27.51 12.52
C GLU A 731 -4.26 -26.65 11.50
N ALA A 732 -3.68 -25.58 10.98
CA ALA A 732 -4.34 -24.69 10.02
C ALA A 732 -3.73 -24.83 8.63
N GLN A 733 -4.59 -24.89 7.61
CA GLN A 733 -4.18 -24.85 6.22
C GLN A 733 -4.96 -23.81 5.45
N VAL A 734 -4.31 -23.19 4.46
CA VAL A 734 -4.88 -22.10 3.66
C VAL A 734 -4.75 -22.46 2.18
N SER A 735 -5.86 -22.49 1.47
CA SER A 735 -5.88 -22.81 0.03
C SER A 735 -5.21 -21.73 -0.81
N GLN A 736 -5.48 -20.46 -0.49
CA GLN A 736 -4.86 -19.30 -1.14
C GLN A 736 -4.25 -18.39 -0.08
N SER A 737 -2.93 -18.33 0.00
CA SER A 737 -2.23 -17.56 1.03
C SER A 737 -2.15 -16.06 0.73
N ILE A 738 -2.58 -15.60 -0.45
CA ILE A 738 -2.45 -14.21 -0.90
C ILE A 738 -3.78 -13.73 -1.51
N LYS A 739 -4.25 -12.57 -1.08
CA LYS A 739 -5.38 -11.84 -1.69
C LYS A 739 -5.00 -10.37 -1.91
N GLN A 740 -5.54 -9.75 -2.96
CA GLN A 740 -5.18 -8.38 -3.36
C GLN A 740 -6.41 -7.49 -3.60
N GLY A 741 -6.20 -6.18 -3.67
CA GLY A 741 -7.06 -5.26 -4.41
C GLY A 741 -6.88 -3.80 -4.05
N THR A 742 -7.67 -2.95 -4.72
CA THR A 742 -7.47 -1.51 -4.75
C THR A 742 -8.69 -0.80 -4.18
N LEU A 743 -8.49 0.01 -3.15
CA LEU A 743 -9.56 0.63 -2.36
C LEU A 743 -9.63 2.14 -2.58
N THR A 744 -10.83 2.71 -2.61
CA THR A 744 -10.99 4.18 -2.54
C THR A 744 -10.63 4.73 -1.16
N GLU A 745 -10.36 6.03 -1.07
CA GLU A 745 -10.03 6.68 0.20
C GLU A 745 -11.10 6.43 1.27
N GLY A 746 -10.66 5.96 2.44
CA GLY A 746 -11.50 5.68 3.60
C GLY A 746 -12.36 4.43 3.49
N ALA A 747 -12.19 3.60 2.47
CA ALA A 747 -12.95 2.35 2.30
C ALA A 747 -12.60 1.31 3.36
N ILE A 748 -13.57 0.43 3.65
CA ILE A 748 -13.37 -0.79 4.44
C ILE A 748 -13.40 -1.96 3.44
N GLY A 749 -12.24 -2.34 2.90
CA GLY A 749 -12.13 -3.50 2.02
C GLY A 749 -12.46 -4.79 2.78
N TYR A 750 -12.92 -5.83 2.08
CA TYR A 750 -13.18 -7.15 2.68
C TYR A 750 -12.41 -8.22 1.95
N ARG A 751 -11.69 -9.07 2.68
CA ARG A 751 -10.98 -10.22 2.13
C ARG A 751 -11.24 -11.46 2.97
N GLN A 752 -11.70 -12.51 2.33
CA GLN A 752 -11.90 -13.81 2.95
C GLN A 752 -10.76 -14.74 2.53
N PHE A 753 -10.19 -15.44 3.51
CA PHE A 753 -9.27 -16.54 3.30
C PHE A 753 -9.96 -17.83 3.67
N ASP A 754 -10.00 -18.78 2.75
CA ASP A 754 -10.50 -20.12 3.02
C ASP A 754 -9.44 -20.87 3.81
N VAL A 755 -9.63 -20.83 5.14
CA VAL A 755 -8.75 -21.50 6.09
C VAL A 755 -9.51 -22.69 6.67
N VAL A 756 -8.90 -23.87 6.55
CA VAL A 756 -9.42 -25.08 7.18
C VAL A 756 -8.55 -25.37 8.39
N ALA A 757 -9.18 -25.49 9.57
CA ALA A 757 -8.54 -25.84 10.81
C ALA A 757 -8.95 -27.24 11.26
N GLY A 758 -7.97 -28.01 11.74
CA GLY A 758 -8.13 -29.37 12.24
C GLY A 758 -6.94 -30.26 11.85
N ASN A 759 -6.97 -31.50 12.33
CA ASN A 759 -5.87 -32.42 12.10
C ASN A 759 -5.74 -32.78 10.62
N SER A 760 -4.51 -33.04 10.19
CA SER A 760 -4.24 -33.57 8.85
C SER A 760 -3.78 -35.03 8.96
N ALA A 761 -4.29 -35.89 8.09
CA ALA A 761 -3.97 -37.31 8.11
C ALA A 761 -4.02 -37.92 6.71
N MET A 762 -3.15 -38.90 6.49
CA MET A 762 -3.32 -39.83 5.38
C MET A 762 -4.41 -40.82 5.75
N ALA A 763 -5.41 -41.03 4.90
CA ALA A 763 -6.47 -41.99 5.15
C ALA A 763 -6.66 -42.95 3.96
N LEU A 764 -7.07 -44.18 4.27
CA LEU A 764 -7.48 -45.18 3.30
C LEU A 764 -9.00 -45.32 3.38
N LEU A 765 -9.69 -44.95 2.30
CA LEU A 765 -11.13 -45.01 2.17
C LEU A 765 -11.59 -46.38 1.64
N ARG A 766 -12.56 -46.99 2.32
CA ARG A 766 -13.15 -48.28 1.91
C ARG A 766 -14.67 -48.21 1.91
N LEU A 767 -15.27 -48.63 0.80
CA LEU A 767 -16.72 -48.76 0.67
C LEU A 767 -17.23 -49.98 1.45
N SER A 768 -18.54 -50.06 1.69
CA SER A 768 -19.18 -51.14 2.44
C SER A 768 -19.00 -52.54 1.80
N ASP A 769 -18.71 -52.59 0.50
CA ASP A 769 -18.41 -53.81 -0.26
C ASP A 769 -16.90 -54.13 -0.31
N ASN A 770 -16.09 -53.42 0.48
CA ASN A 770 -14.63 -53.53 0.55
C ASN A 770 -13.87 -53.02 -0.69
N SER A 771 -14.58 -52.46 -1.68
CA SER A 771 -13.97 -51.71 -2.78
C SER A 771 -13.48 -50.33 -2.32
N THR A 772 -12.77 -49.61 -3.17
CA THR A 772 -12.25 -48.27 -2.89
C THR A 772 -13.04 -47.25 -3.72
N PRO A 773 -13.28 -46.03 -3.21
CA PRO A 773 -13.78 -44.95 -4.06
C PRO A 773 -12.86 -44.76 -5.28
N PRO A 774 -13.40 -44.37 -6.45
CA PRO A 774 -12.60 -44.21 -7.65
C PRO A 774 -11.57 -43.09 -7.50
N PHE A 775 -10.47 -43.21 -8.26
CA PHE A 775 -9.45 -42.16 -8.35
C PHE A 775 -10.11 -40.83 -8.79
N GLY A 776 -9.73 -39.73 -8.12
CA GLY A 776 -10.28 -38.39 -8.39
C GLY A 776 -11.58 -38.07 -7.65
N ALA A 777 -12.15 -39.00 -6.87
CA ALA A 777 -13.30 -38.69 -6.01
C ALA A 777 -12.96 -37.59 -5.00
N ILE A 778 -13.88 -36.65 -4.79
CA ILE A 778 -13.64 -35.47 -3.94
C ILE A 778 -14.23 -35.72 -2.56
N VAL A 779 -13.45 -35.41 -1.51
CA VAL A 779 -13.91 -35.49 -0.11
C VAL A 779 -14.22 -34.10 0.40
N LEU A 780 -15.47 -33.89 0.78
CA LEU A 780 -16.01 -32.63 1.31
C LEU A 780 -16.29 -32.75 2.80
N ASN A 781 -16.07 -31.69 3.57
CA ASN A 781 -16.55 -31.64 4.96
C ASN A 781 -18.04 -31.25 5.03
N GLY A 782 -18.60 -31.21 6.24
CA GLY A 782 -20.00 -30.80 6.47
C GLY A 782 -20.31 -29.34 6.07
N ARG A 783 -19.30 -28.51 5.81
CA ARG A 783 -19.44 -27.15 5.26
C ARG A 783 -19.37 -27.10 3.73
N GLY A 784 -19.18 -28.24 3.07
CA GLY A 784 -19.02 -28.33 1.61
C GLY A 784 -17.62 -27.94 1.11
N GLN A 785 -16.64 -27.77 2.00
CA GLN A 785 -15.26 -27.46 1.62
C GLN A 785 -14.52 -28.74 1.27
N GLN A 786 -13.74 -28.72 0.19
CA GLN A 786 -12.87 -29.83 -0.17
C GLN A 786 -11.73 -29.98 0.85
N VAL A 787 -11.69 -31.13 1.50
CA VAL A 787 -10.67 -31.49 2.50
C VAL A 787 -9.69 -32.54 1.99
N GLY A 788 -9.93 -33.12 0.81
CA GLY A 788 -9.04 -34.06 0.16
C GLY A 788 -9.58 -34.59 -1.16
N MET A 789 -8.73 -35.33 -1.87
CA MET A 789 -9.06 -36.05 -3.10
C MET A 789 -8.57 -37.49 -2.97
N VAL A 790 -9.31 -38.44 -3.54
CA VAL A 790 -8.97 -39.86 -3.52
C VAL A 790 -7.95 -40.16 -4.61
N GLY A 791 -6.78 -40.65 -4.20
CA GLY A 791 -5.74 -41.19 -5.08
C GLY A 791 -5.83 -42.71 -5.20
N ASP A 792 -4.71 -43.33 -5.53
CA ASP A 792 -4.67 -44.77 -5.82
C ASP A 792 -5.04 -45.65 -4.62
N ASP A 793 -5.76 -46.73 -4.92
CA ASP A 793 -6.28 -47.72 -3.96
C ASP A 793 -7.07 -47.11 -2.79
N GLY A 794 -7.70 -45.94 -2.99
CA GLY A 794 -8.51 -45.28 -1.97
C GLY A 794 -7.70 -44.44 -0.97
N ASN A 795 -6.41 -44.21 -1.20
CA ASN A 795 -5.59 -43.34 -0.35
C ASN A 795 -5.97 -41.87 -0.55
N THR A 796 -6.13 -41.11 0.52
CA THR A 796 -6.51 -39.70 0.46
C THR A 796 -5.85 -38.88 1.56
N TYR A 797 -5.25 -37.75 1.19
CA TYR A 797 -4.71 -36.81 2.18
C TYR A 797 -5.83 -35.88 2.59
N LEU A 798 -6.20 -35.98 3.86
CA LEU A 798 -7.31 -35.26 4.45
C LEU A 798 -6.77 -34.18 5.38
N THR A 799 -7.31 -32.98 5.27
CA THR A 799 -6.82 -31.80 5.98
C THR A 799 -7.95 -31.10 6.73
N GLY A 800 -7.66 -30.57 7.90
CA GLY A 800 -8.65 -29.79 8.65
C GLY A 800 -9.79 -30.64 9.24
N LEU A 801 -9.44 -31.81 9.76
CA LEU A 801 -10.39 -32.77 10.33
C LEU A 801 -10.68 -32.46 11.80
N ASN A 802 -11.96 -32.38 12.16
CA ASN A 802 -12.40 -32.28 13.55
C ASN A 802 -13.10 -33.56 14.02
N ALA A 803 -13.00 -33.84 15.31
CA ALA A 803 -13.70 -34.97 15.91
C ALA A 803 -15.21 -34.84 15.67
N LYS A 804 -15.87 -35.94 15.30
CA LYS A 804 -17.30 -36.02 14.94
C LYS A 804 -17.72 -35.36 13.62
N ASP A 805 -16.78 -34.87 12.81
CA ASP A 805 -17.15 -34.37 11.47
C ASP A 805 -17.70 -35.51 10.61
N THR A 806 -18.73 -35.20 9.83
CA THR A 806 -19.19 -36.06 8.74
C THR A 806 -18.61 -35.52 7.44
N LEU A 807 -17.85 -36.37 6.75
CA LEU A 807 -17.31 -36.09 5.42
C LEU A 807 -18.18 -36.75 4.35
N GLN A 808 -18.35 -36.08 3.22
CA GLN A 808 -19.08 -36.57 2.06
C GLN A 808 -18.10 -36.85 0.93
N VAL A 809 -18.18 -38.03 0.33
CA VAL A 809 -17.37 -38.40 -0.83
C VAL A 809 -18.24 -38.33 -2.09
N ARG A 810 -17.82 -37.51 -3.05
CA ARG A 810 -18.55 -37.20 -4.28
C ARG A 810 -17.78 -37.68 -5.50
N TRP A 811 -18.45 -38.45 -6.35
CA TRP A 811 -18.05 -38.76 -7.72
C TRP A 811 -19.31 -38.92 -8.58
N ASP A 812 -19.19 -38.81 -9.90
CA ASP A 812 -20.33 -38.76 -10.85
C ASP A 812 -21.36 -37.67 -10.49
N ASP A 813 -20.89 -36.51 -10.02
CA ASP A 813 -21.70 -35.36 -9.57
C ASP A 813 -22.72 -35.65 -8.44
N GLN A 814 -22.61 -36.80 -7.76
CA GLN A 814 -23.49 -37.16 -6.64
C GLN A 814 -22.70 -37.57 -5.39
N VAL A 815 -23.28 -37.30 -4.21
CA VAL A 815 -22.72 -37.81 -2.95
C VAL A 815 -23.02 -39.29 -2.88
N GLN A 816 -21.97 -40.12 -2.97
CA GLN A 816 -22.09 -41.57 -3.09
C GLN A 816 -21.86 -42.28 -1.76
N CYS A 817 -21.09 -41.66 -0.86
CA CYS A 817 -20.92 -42.17 0.50
C CYS A 817 -20.53 -41.07 1.50
N GLU A 818 -20.72 -41.36 2.79
CA GLU A 818 -20.41 -40.50 3.93
C GLU A 818 -19.50 -41.23 4.93
N ILE A 819 -18.62 -40.47 5.58
CA ILE A 819 -17.67 -40.95 6.60
C ILE A 819 -17.94 -40.15 7.86
N THR A 820 -18.09 -40.82 9.01
CA THR A 820 -18.21 -40.13 10.30
C THR A 820 -16.93 -40.31 11.10
N LEU A 821 -16.26 -39.21 11.44
CA LEU A 821 -15.06 -39.23 12.25
C LEU A 821 -15.38 -39.56 13.72
N PRO A 822 -14.47 -40.22 14.44
CA PRO A 822 -14.70 -40.61 15.83
C PRO A 822 -14.70 -39.41 16.79
N ASN A 823 -15.13 -39.68 18.04
CA ASN A 823 -15.24 -38.68 19.10
C ASN A 823 -13.92 -38.05 19.55
N THR A 824 -12.81 -38.71 19.25
CA THR A 824 -11.45 -38.32 19.61
C THR A 824 -10.56 -38.70 18.44
N LEU A 825 -9.82 -37.73 17.91
CA LEU A 825 -8.80 -37.97 16.90
C LEU A 825 -7.47 -38.28 17.63
N PRO A 826 -6.58 -39.11 17.08
CA PRO A 826 -5.29 -39.37 17.69
C PRO A 826 -4.52 -38.04 17.87
N GLU A 827 -4.11 -37.75 19.10
CA GLU A 827 -3.16 -36.69 19.41
C GLU A 827 -1.74 -37.25 19.16
N ASP A 828 -0.99 -36.55 18.32
CA ASP A 828 0.48 -36.58 18.16
C ASP A 828 1.20 -37.53 17.16
N ASP A 829 2.07 -36.84 16.41
CA ASP A 829 3.44 -37.17 15.97
C ASP A 829 3.73 -38.01 14.72
N TYR A 830 2.72 -38.44 13.97
CA TYR A 830 2.98 -39.08 12.68
C TYR A 830 2.07 -38.55 11.60
N LEU A 831 2.62 -37.62 10.79
CA LEU A 831 2.24 -37.42 9.37
C LEU A 831 2.26 -38.72 8.54
N GLN A 832 2.58 -39.87 9.15
CA GLN A 832 2.62 -41.22 8.58
C GLN A 832 1.52 -42.18 9.07
N ALA A 833 0.64 -41.78 10.00
CA ALA A 833 -0.42 -42.67 10.47
C ALA A 833 -1.57 -42.73 9.44
N SER A 834 -1.63 -43.82 8.65
CA SER A 834 -2.74 -44.07 7.73
C SER A 834 -4.02 -44.44 8.49
N TRP A 835 -5.03 -43.57 8.46
CA TRP A 835 -6.35 -43.82 9.07
C TRP A 835 -7.19 -44.70 8.16
N LEU A 836 -7.77 -45.79 8.67
CA LEU A 836 -8.75 -46.56 7.91
C LEU A 836 -10.15 -45.99 8.14
N LEU A 837 -10.75 -45.40 7.10
CA LEU A 837 -12.05 -44.72 7.17
C LEU A 837 -13.09 -45.47 6.31
N PRO A 838 -14.08 -46.16 6.92
CA PRO A 838 -15.16 -46.79 6.17
C PRO A 838 -16.15 -45.73 5.65
N CYS A 839 -16.51 -45.82 4.37
CA CYS A 839 -17.47 -44.95 3.70
C CYS A 839 -18.81 -45.69 3.56
N HIS A 840 -19.87 -45.11 4.13
CA HIS A 840 -21.20 -45.69 4.17
C HIS A 840 -22.14 -44.99 3.18
N LYS A 841 -23.14 -45.70 2.63
CA LYS A 841 -24.13 -45.05 1.77
C LYS A 841 -24.89 -43.94 2.54
N PRO A 842 -25.24 -42.81 1.88
CA PRO A 842 -25.96 -41.71 2.52
C PRO A 842 -27.26 -42.21 3.16
N GLY A 843 -27.49 -41.86 4.42
CA GLY A 843 -28.69 -42.27 5.17
C GLY A 843 -28.64 -43.66 5.84
N ALA A 844 -27.54 -44.42 5.72
CA ALA A 844 -27.33 -45.63 6.52
C ALA A 844 -26.87 -45.27 7.95
N LYS A 845 -27.46 -45.87 8.99
CA LYS A 845 -27.01 -45.67 10.38
C LYS A 845 -25.55 -46.12 10.55
N ALA A 846 -24.65 -45.18 10.81
CA ALA A 846 -23.26 -45.48 11.16
C ALA A 846 -23.22 -46.38 12.41
N ALA A 847 -22.56 -47.54 12.29
CA ALA A 847 -22.18 -48.31 13.47
C ALA A 847 -21.09 -47.53 14.21
N SER A 848 -21.27 -47.33 15.53
CA SER A 848 -20.35 -46.54 16.36
C SER A 848 -18.90 -47.03 16.17
N PRO A 849 -17.95 -46.19 15.74
CA PRO A 849 -16.58 -46.65 15.48
C PRO A 849 -15.85 -46.79 16.82
N ALA A 850 -15.73 -48.03 17.29
CA ALA A 850 -14.79 -48.37 18.34
C ALA A 850 -13.37 -48.41 17.76
N THR A 851 -12.64 -47.32 17.90
CA THR A 851 -11.17 -47.20 17.73
C THR A 851 -10.65 -47.21 16.29
N ILE A 852 -10.00 -46.13 15.86
CA ILE A 852 -9.17 -46.11 14.63
C ILE A 852 -8.02 -47.11 14.85
N LYS A 853 -7.89 -48.10 13.96
CA LYS A 853 -6.71 -48.97 13.94
C LYS A 853 -5.60 -48.26 13.15
N THR A 854 -4.56 -47.81 13.83
CA THR A 854 -3.28 -47.45 13.20
C THR A 854 -2.63 -48.73 12.65
N GLN A 855 -2.40 -48.81 11.34
CA GLN A 855 -1.53 -49.86 10.80
C GLN A 855 -0.08 -49.45 11.03
N SER A 856 0.66 -50.20 11.85
CA SER A 856 2.12 -50.07 11.90
C SER A 856 2.73 -50.76 10.68
N ALA A 857 3.71 -50.11 10.05
CA ALA A 857 4.46 -50.63 8.90
C ALA A 857 5.42 -51.78 9.28
N SER A 858 4.90 -52.85 9.90
CA SER A 858 5.69 -53.99 10.39
C SER A 858 5.50 -55.29 9.60
N ARG A 859 4.75 -55.28 8.49
CA ARG A 859 4.40 -56.51 7.75
C ARG A 859 4.98 -56.66 6.34
N ALA A 860 5.97 -55.86 5.96
CA ALA A 860 6.66 -55.95 4.67
C ALA A 860 8.11 -56.49 4.74
N LEU A 861 8.56 -57.00 5.90
CA LEU A 861 9.96 -57.44 6.12
C LEU A 861 10.17 -58.97 6.21
N GLU A 862 9.13 -59.80 6.07
CA GLU A 862 9.24 -61.27 6.21
C GLU A 862 9.41 -62.05 4.89
N ALA A 863 9.60 -61.39 3.75
CA ALA A 863 9.79 -62.07 2.47
C ALA A 863 11.02 -61.55 1.69
N MET A 864 12.21 -61.71 2.25
CA MET A 864 13.46 -61.68 1.46
C MET A 864 14.44 -62.77 1.91
N PRO A 865 15.10 -63.48 0.98
CA PRO A 865 15.95 -64.63 1.29
C PRO A 865 17.28 -64.19 1.93
N LYS A 866 17.74 -64.97 2.91
CA LYS A 866 19.05 -64.84 3.58
C LYS A 866 20.19 -65.23 2.63
N THR A 867 21.14 -64.30 2.43
CA THR A 867 22.62 -64.41 2.21
C THR A 867 23.05 -63.17 1.38
N ALA A 868 24.15 -62.45 1.58
CA ALA A 868 25.44 -62.70 2.23
C ALA A 868 26.07 -61.37 2.73
N GLU A 869 27.11 -61.48 3.54
CA GLU A 869 27.92 -60.41 4.14
C GLU A 869 28.47 -59.39 3.13
N LEU A 870 28.42 -58.10 3.49
CA LEU A 870 29.32 -57.07 2.98
C LEU A 870 29.70 -56.12 4.11
N VAL A 871 30.97 -56.22 4.50
CA VAL A 871 31.63 -55.41 5.54
C VAL A 871 31.92 -54.02 4.99
N VAL A 872 31.55 -52.97 5.73
CA VAL A 872 32.05 -51.59 5.53
C VAL A 872 32.43 -51.01 6.91
N PRO A 873 33.65 -50.43 7.07
CA PRO A 873 34.17 -50.02 8.37
C PRO A 873 33.57 -48.70 8.85
N VAL A 874 33.38 -48.62 10.17
CA VAL A 874 33.02 -47.41 10.91
C VAL A 874 34.26 -46.49 11.00
N VAL A 875 34.12 -45.25 10.52
CA VAL A 875 35.07 -44.16 10.78
C VAL A 875 34.42 -43.21 11.79
N GLU A 876 34.82 -43.30 13.05
CA GLU A 876 34.56 -42.28 14.05
C GLU A 876 35.32 -40.99 13.69
N ARG A 877 34.62 -39.86 13.60
CA ARG A 877 35.24 -38.53 13.68
C ARG A 877 34.79 -37.84 14.96
N THR A 878 35.67 -37.90 15.94
CA THR A 878 35.72 -37.12 17.17
C THR A 878 35.77 -35.61 16.89
N ALA A 879 34.91 -34.85 17.55
CA ALA A 879 34.96 -33.38 17.64
C ALA A 879 36.02 -32.92 18.66
N PRO A 880 36.79 -31.85 18.41
CA PRO A 880 37.67 -31.28 19.42
C PRO A 880 36.95 -30.26 20.31
N LYS A 881 36.95 -30.56 21.61
CA LYS A 881 36.81 -29.59 22.70
C LYS A 881 38.08 -28.74 22.76
N GLU A 882 37.95 -27.42 22.73
CA GLU A 882 38.71 -26.42 23.52
C GLU A 882 38.36 -25.02 23.01
N LEU A 883 37.69 -24.19 23.82
CA LEU A 883 38.06 -22.80 24.13
C LEU A 883 36.99 -22.10 24.99
N SER A 884 36.79 -22.61 26.21
CA SER A 884 36.17 -21.87 27.30
C SER A 884 37.26 -21.28 28.19
N ARG A 885 37.91 -20.20 27.75
CA ARG A 885 38.87 -19.48 28.61
C ARG A 885 39.21 -18.06 28.13
N TRP A 886 38.24 -17.16 28.05
CA TRP A 886 38.48 -15.70 28.05
C TRP A 886 37.21 -14.94 28.50
N LEU A 887 36.88 -15.06 29.77
CA LEU A 887 36.03 -14.12 30.52
C LEU A 887 36.69 -13.89 31.89
N GLN A 888 37.78 -13.12 31.87
CA GLN A 888 38.32 -12.35 33.00
C GLN A 888 39.47 -11.47 32.48
N LYS A 889 39.11 -10.35 31.85
CA LYS A 889 39.83 -9.06 31.93
C LYS A 889 39.00 -7.96 31.29
#